data_AF-A0A961F533-F1
#
_entry.id   AF-A0A961F533-F1
#
_cell.length_a   1.000
_cell.length_b   1.000
_cell.length_c   1.000
_cell.angle_alpha   90.00
_cell.angle_beta   90.00
_cell.angle_gamma   90.00
#
_symmetry.space_group_name_H-M   'P 1'
#
loop_
_entity.id
_entity.type
_entity.pdbx_description
1 polymer ?
#
loop_
_entity_poly.entity_id
_entity_poly.type
_entity_poly.pdbx_seq_one_letter_code
_entity_poly.pdbx_strand_id
1 'polypeptide(L)'
;MSVKEIFETMDYGPALESPAEALAWIDGHAGRFGQFIGGGFTEAGPGFESRNPASGAVLAVLSQATQGDVDAAVAAARKAQRGWETLGGPGRARHLYALARLLQKHARLFAVLESLDNGKPIRESRDIDIPLAQRHFYYHAGMAQLMEDALPEAQALGVCGQIIPWNFPLLMLSWKIAPALAMGNTVVLKPAEYTSLTALLFAEICLQAGLPKGVVNIVTGDGAVGEMLVAAEVDKIAFTGSTEVGRRIREATAGSGKALTLELGGKSPYIVFEDADLDSAIEGLVDAIWLNQGQVCCAGSRLLVQEGIAGDFHDRLRARMDKLRVGDPLDKCIDVGAIVDPVQLARIRALVDGNAAGETYRAACPLPGTGCFFPPTLITGLGPADPLMQEEIFGPVLVSTTFRTPAEAVELANNSRYGLAATLWTENVNLALDVVPKLAAGVVWVNATNLFDAAAPFGGVRESGFGREGGWEGLRAYTRPKGKRKPLKPLLPMTGAGRPAEALDRTAKLYVGGKQARPDSGYSRAVHGKSGALLGHAGLGSRKDVRNAVEAAQAAAGWGRTTGHLRAQILYYIAENLSARAAEFAARIDAMTGGRRGEKEVAASIQRLFTAAAWADKVDGRIGGVPIRGVALAMKEPVGIIGALCADEAPLLGLVSVMAPAIAMGNRVVLAASEPYPLAATDFYQVLDTSDVPGGVVNILTGHHGDLAPTLAAHLNVDSVWCFSSSDLSGAVERAAADNLKRTWVNDGMATDWYATDMTRFLAEATEVKTIWVPYGE
;
A
#
# COMPACT_ATOMS: atom_id res chain seq x y z
N MET A 1 -1.06 11.98 -54.61
CA MET A 1 -1.89 10.77 -54.65
C MET A 1 -3.23 11.14 -55.25
N SER A 2 -3.65 10.47 -56.33
CA SER A 2 -5.00 10.62 -56.89
C SER A 2 -6.04 9.89 -56.03
N VAL A 3 -7.32 10.26 -56.13
CA VAL A 3 -8.41 9.55 -55.41
C VAL A 3 -8.42 8.06 -55.75
N LYS A 4 -8.10 7.72 -57.01
CA LYS A 4 -7.97 6.33 -57.47
C LYS A 4 -6.83 5.60 -56.75
N GLU A 5 -5.66 6.22 -56.61
CA GLU A 5 -4.53 5.64 -55.88
C GLU A 5 -4.86 5.42 -54.40
N ILE A 6 -5.57 6.33 -53.74
CA ILE A 6 -5.99 6.18 -52.33
C ILE A 6 -6.97 5.01 -52.15
N PHE A 7 -7.90 4.81 -53.10
CA PHE A 7 -8.81 3.66 -53.08
C PHE A 7 -8.12 2.35 -53.47
N GLU A 8 -7.07 2.40 -54.29
CA GLU A 8 -6.29 1.23 -54.71
C GLU A 8 -5.28 0.77 -53.65
N THR A 9 -4.63 1.70 -52.94
CA THR A 9 -3.69 1.36 -51.87
C THR A 9 -4.40 1.17 -50.53
N MET A 10 -5.53 1.83 -50.32
CA MET A 10 -6.17 1.97 -49.00
C MET A 10 -5.17 2.39 -47.91
N ASP A 11 -4.13 3.14 -48.29
CA ASP A 11 -3.08 3.52 -47.36
C ASP A 11 -3.65 4.34 -46.21
N TYR A 12 -3.18 4.01 -45.02
CA TYR A 12 -3.61 4.63 -43.78
C TYR A 12 -3.42 6.16 -43.79
N GLY A 13 -4.51 6.90 -43.57
CA GLY A 13 -4.48 8.35 -43.35
C GLY A 13 -4.48 8.67 -41.85
N PRO A 14 -3.54 9.48 -41.33
CA PRO A 14 -3.46 9.79 -39.91
C PRO A 14 -4.69 10.57 -39.41
N ALA A 15 -5.15 10.27 -38.19
CA ALA A 15 -6.29 10.91 -37.56
C ALA A 15 -5.87 11.75 -36.34
N LEU A 16 -4.98 12.72 -36.58
CA LEU A 16 -4.37 13.56 -35.53
C LEU A 16 -5.43 14.37 -34.75
N GLU A 17 -5.31 14.34 -33.43
CA GLU A 17 -5.93 15.34 -32.55
C GLU A 17 -5.17 16.66 -32.61
N SER A 18 -5.89 17.78 -32.58
CA SER A 18 -5.26 19.10 -32.67
C SER A 18 -4.62 19.50 -31.35
N PRO A 19 -3.32 19.87 -31.32
CA PRO A 19 -2.66 20.37 -30.12
C PRO A 19 -2.91 21.87 -29.86
N ALA A 20 -3.63 22.56 -30.74
CA ALA A 20 -3.69 24.03 -30.75
C ALA A 20 -4.18 24.65 -29.43
N GLU A 21 -5.19 24.07 -28.78
CA GLU A 21 -5.71 24.59 -27.51
C GLU A 21 -4.72 24.36 -26.35
N ALA A 22 -4.04 23.21 -26.33
CA ALA A 22 -3.02 22.91 -25.33
C ALA A 22 -1.79 23.83 -25.48
N LEU A 23 -1.33 24.03 -26.71
CA LEU A 23 -0.22 24.95 -27.00
C LEU A 23 -0.61 26.40 -26.70
N ALA A 24 -1.83 26.83 -27.05
CA ALA A 24 -2.32 28.17 -26.71
C ALA A 24 -2.41 28.40 -25.19
N TRP A 25 -2.76 27.37 -24.41
CA TRP A 25 -2.75 27.45 -22.95
C TRP A 25 -1.33 27.62 -22.40
N ILE A 26 -0.35 26.89 -22.94
CA ILE A 26 1.07 27.04 -22.60
C ILE A 26 1.58 28.44 -22.97
N ASP A 27 1.26 28.92 -24.18
CA ASP A 27 1.63 30.25 -24.68
C ASP A 27 0.99 31.37 -23.85
N GLY A 28 -0.22 31.14 -23.32
CA GLY A 28 -0.88 32.04 -22.37
C GLY A 28 -0.09 32.25 -21.06
N HIS A 29 0.79 31.31 -20.72
CA HIS A 29 1.75 31.40 -19.61
C HIS A 29 3.16 31.78 -20.09
N ALA A 30 3.28 32.30 -21.32
CA ALA A 30 4.56 32.61 -21.97
C ALA A 30 5.53 31.42 -22.00
N GLY A 31 5.01 30.19 -22.01
CA GLY A 31 5.81 28.96 -21.98
C GLY A 31 6.61 28.75 -20.69
N ARG A 32 6.27 29.45 -19.59
CA ARG A 32 7.04 29.42 -18.33
C ARG A 32 6.13 29.34 -17.12
N PHE A 33 6.41 28.41 -16.21
CA PHE A 33 5.57 28.20 -15.02
C PHE A 33 6.36 28.37 -13.72
N GLY A 34 5.80 29.16 -12.80
CA GLY A 34 6.15 29.15 -11.38
C GLY A 34 5.39 28.04 -10.63
N GLN A 35 5.45 28.09 -9.29
CA GLN A 35 4.72 27.17 -8.43
C GLN A 35 3.30 27.66 -8.19
N PHE A 36 2.34 26.77 -7.93
CA PHE A 36 0.99 27.16 -7.52
C PHE A 36 0.87 27.13 -6.00
N ILE A 37 0.92 28.29 -5.35
CA ILE A 37 0.97 28.41 -3.89
C ILE A 37 -0.08 29.42 -3.43
N GLY A 38 -0.90 29.03 -2.45
CA GLY A 38 -1.87 29.95 -1.85
C GLY A 38 -2.94 30.47 -2.83
N GLY A 39 -3.24 29.71 -3.89
CA GLY A 39 -4.26 30.06 -4.88
C GLY A 39 -3.78 31.02 -5.97
N GLY A 40 -2.49 31.00 -6.32
CA GLY A 40 -1.95 31.71 -7.48
C GLY A 40 -0.60 31.13 -7.91
N PHE A 41 -0.19 31.40 -9.15
CA PHE A 41 1.15 31.08 -9.62
C PHE A 41 2.17 32.10 -9.12
N THR A 42 3.32 31.61 -8.65
CA THR A 42 4.48 32.44 -8.35
C THR A 42 5.17 32.88 -9.64
N GLU A 43 6.10 33.82 -9.53
CA GLU A 43 6.97 34.18 -10.65
C GLU A 43 7.79 32.95 -11.11
N ALA A 44 7.93 32.78 -12.43
CA ALA A 44 8.67 31.66 -12.99
C ALA A 44 10.19 31.88 -12.82
N GLY A 45 10.83 31.03 -12.01
CA GLY A 45 12.25 31.02 -11.77
C GLY A 45 13.03 30.13 -12.75
N PRO A 46 14.34 29.89 -12.48
CA PRO A 46 15.12 28.87 -13.16
C PRO A 46 14.58 27.46 -12.89
N GLY A 47 14.80 26.54 -13.84
CA GLY A 47 14.43 25.15 -13.66
C GLY A 47 14.74 24.30 -14.88
N PHE A 48 13.78 23.50 -15.34
CA PHE A 48 13.99 22.48 -16.36
C PHE A 48 12.92 22.53 -17.46
N GLU A 49 13.19 21.90 -18.59
CA GLU A 49 12.29 21.87 -19.74
C GLU A 49 11.36 20.64 -19.64
N SER A 50 10.05 20.89 -19.78
CA SER A 50 9.08 19.84 -20.16
C SER A 50 9.20 19.62 -21.66
N ARG A 51 9.42 18.39 -22.10
CA ARG A 51 9.65 18.06 -23.51
C ARG A 51 8.62 17.05 -23.97
N ASN A 52 8.13 17.21 -25.20
CA ASN A 52 7.33 16.18 -25.84
C ASN A 52 8.23 15.01 -26.26
N PRO A 53 8.08 13.80 -25.69
CA PRO A 53 8.99 12.69 -25.95
C PRO A 53 8.87 12.11 -27.37
N ALA A 54 7.75 12.34 -28.06
CA ALA A 54 7.54 11.88 -29.43
C ALA A 54 8.28 12.74 -30.47
N SER A 55 8.53 14.01 -30.18
CA SER A 55 9.18 14.94 -31.11
C SER A 55 10.51 15.51 -30.62
N GLY A 56 10.77 15.46 -29.31
CA GLY A 56 11.87 16.13 -28.63
C GLY A 56 11.69 17.64 -28.44
N ALA A 57 10.57 18.21 -28.91
CA ALA A 57 10.29 19.64 -28.80
C ALA A 57 10.08 20.06 -27.34
N VAL A 58 10.59 21.23 -26.96
CA VAL A 58 10.30 21.83 -25.65
C VAL A 58 8.87 22.35 -25.65
N LEU A 59 8.09 21.92 -24.67
CA LEU A 59 6.73 22.39 -24.44
C LEU A 59 6.73 23.63 -23.56
N ALA A 60 7.39 23.58 -22.40
CA ALA A 60 7.47 24.68 -21.45
C ALA A 60 8.73 24.59 -20.58
N VAL A 61 9.08 25.68 -19.90
CA VAL A 61 10.10 25.72 -18.84
C VAL A 61 9.42 25.80 -17.48
N LEU A 62 9.70 24.83 -16.62
CA LEU A 62 9.11 24.70 -15.29
C LEU A 62 10.13 25.09 -14.22
N SER A 63 9.71 25.83 -13.21
CA SER A 63 10.60 26.26 -12.13
C SER A 63 11.00 25.08 -11.24
N GLN A 64 12.30 24.95 -10.93
CA GLN A 64 12.76 24.05 -9.88
C GLN A 64 12.40 24.69 -8.54
N ALA A 65 11.47 24.11 -7.78
CA ALA A 65 11.10 24.63 -6.47
C ALA A 65 12.30 24.67 -5.53
N THR A 66 12.42 25.76 -4.79
CA THR A 66 13.39 25.93 -3.71
C THR A 66 12.80 25.40 -2.39
N GLN A 67 13.63 25.25 -1.36
CA GLN A 67 13.13 24.98 -0.01
C GLN A 67 12.13 26.06 0.45
N GLY A 68 12.37 27.32 0.11
CA GLY A 68 11.46 28.43 0.43
C GLY A 68 10.09 28.29 -0.22
N ASP A 69 10.01 27.74 -1.44
CA ASP A 69 8.74 27.47 -2.11
C ASP A 69 7.98 26.33 -1.43
N VAL A 70 8.67 25.26 -1.04
CA VAL A 70 8.06 24.13 -0.29
C VAL A 70 7.54 24.62 1.07
N ASP A 71 8.34 25.40 1.79
CA ASP A 71 7.96 25.98 3.08
C ASP A 71 6.73 26.88 2.94
N ALA A 72 6.69 27.73 1.90
CA ALA A 72 5.56 28.59 1.60
C ALA A 72 4.30 27.80 1.23
N ALA A 73 4.43 26.73 0.44
CA ALA A 73 3.33 25.85 0.07
C ALA A 73 2.74 25.13 1.30
N VAL A 74 3.59 24.59 2.18
CA VAL A 74 3.16 23.93 3.42
C VAL A 74 2.53 24.93 4.38
N ALA A 75 3.08 26.13 4.52
CA ALA A 75 2.49 27.19 5.34
C ALA A 75 1.10 27.62 4.82
N ALA A 76 0.93 27.76 3.50
CA ALA A 76 -0.36 28.06 2.88
C ALA A 76 -1.39 26.93 3.12
N ALA A 77 -0.97 25.68 2.93
CA ALA A 77 -1.80 24.51 3.21
C ALA A 77 -2.24 24.44 4.67
N ARG A 78 -1.32 24.66 5.61
CA ARG A 78 -1.56 24.67 7.05
C ARG A 78 -2.56 25.76 7.44
N LYS A 79 -2.40 26.97 6.88
CA LYS A 79 -3.31 28.11 7.12
C LYS A 79 -4.73 27.82 6.63
N ALA A 80 -4.88 27.14 5.50
CA ALA A 80 -6.19 26.85 4.90
C ALA A 80 -6.94 25.68 5.58
N GLN A 81 -6.20 24.75 6.19
CA GLN A 81 -6.75 23.45 6.60
C GLN A 81 -7.92 23.55 7.58
N ARG A 82 -7.80 24.34 8.64
CA ARG A 82 -8.89 24.48 9.62
C ARG A 82 -10.17 25.00 8.96
N GLY A 83 -10.05 26.01 8.10
CA GLY A 83 -11.19 26.57 7.36
C GLY A 83 -11.84 25.52 6.45
N TRP A 84 -11.02 24.75 5.75
CA TRP A 84 -11.47 23.67 4.86
C TRP A 84 -12.19 22.54 5.60
N GLU A 85 -11.67 22.10 6.75
CA GLU A 85 -12.31 21.07 7.58
C GLU A 85 -13.65 21.59 8.14
N THR A 86 -13.68 22.81 8.67
CA THR A 86 -14.90 23.43 9.25
C THR A 86 -15.97 23.79 8.22
N LEU A 87 -15.65 23.76 6.92
CA LEU A 87 -16.63 23.89 5.84
C LEU A 87 -17.67 22.74 5.87
N GLY A 88 -17.35 21.65 6.57
CA GLY A 88 -18.19 20.47 6.71
C GLY A 88 -18.17 19.58 5.47
N GLY A 89 -18.58 18.32 5.64
CA GLY A 89 -18.66 17.34 4.55
C GLY A 89 -19.41 17.86 3.30
N PRO A 90 -20.63 18.40 3.46
CA PRO A 90 -21.43 18.92 2.33
C PRO A 90 -20.79 20.11 1.61
N GLY A 91 -20.09 20.97 2.35
CA GLY A 91 -19.43 22.13 1.75
C GLY A 91 -18.22 21.72 0.90
N ARG A 92 -17.42 20.75 1.37
CA ARG A 92 -16.30 20.17 0.58
C ARG A 92 -16.79 19.39 -0.64
N ALA A 93 -17.89 18.64 -0.49
CA ALA A 93 -18.49 17.86 -1.58
C ALA A 93 -18.81 18.71 -2.82
N ARG A 94 -19.33 19.93 -2.63
CA ARG A 94 -19.64 20.86 -3.74
C ARG A 94 -18.40 21.25 -4.56
N HIS A 95 -17.27 21.48 -3.90
CA HIS A 95 -16.01 21.82 -4.58
C HIS A 95 -15.43 20.61 -5.33
N LEU A 96 -15.46 19.42 -4.73
CA LEU A 96 -15.04 18.19 -5.39
C LEU A 96 -15.89 17.89 -6.62
N TYR A 97 -17.21 18.07 -6.53
CA TYR A 97 -18.13 17.97 -7.66
C TYR A 97 -17.80 19.01 -8.75
N ALA A 98 -17.53 20.26 -8.37
CA ALA A 98 -17.14 21.31 -9.33
C ALA A 98 -15.82 20.98 -10.05
N LEU A 99 -14.83 20.44 -9.35
CA LEU A 99 -13.58 19.95 -9.94
C LEU A 99 -13.85 18.84 -10.96
N ALA A 100 -14.69 17.85 -10.62
CA ALA A 100 -15.07 16.79 -11.54
C ALA A 100 -15.75 17.36 -12.82
N ARG A 101 -16.62 18.35 -12.65
CA ARG A 101 -17.28 19.04 -13.78
C ARG A 101 -16.31 19.83 -14.65
N LEU A 102 -15.29 20.44 -14.06
CA LEU A 102 -14.27 21.18 -14.81
C LEU A 102 -13.31 20.25 -15.55
N LEU A 103 -12.91 19.14 -14.92
CA LEU A 103 -12.18 18.06 -15.60
C LEU A 103 -12.98 17.52 -16.81
N GLN A 104 -14.29 17.37 -16.66
CA GLN A 104 -15.17 16.94 -17.75
C GLN A 104 -15.31 18.00 -18.85
N LYS A 105 -15.50 19.27 -18.47
CA LYS A 105 -15.59 20.39 -19.41
C LYS A 105 -14.32 20.54 -20.25
N HIS A 106 -13.16 20.38 -19.62
CA HIS A 106 -11.85 20.54 -20.24
C HIS A 106 -11.21 19.21 -20.62
N ALA A 107 -11.99 18.12 -20.73
CA ALA A 107 -11.47 16.76 -20.89
C ALA A 107 -10.54 16.60 -22.10
N ARG A 108 -10.90 17.21 -23.24
CA ARG A 108 -10.06 17.17 -24.45
C ARG A 108 -8.73 17.89 -24.26
N LEU A 109 -8.74 19.06 -23.62
CA LEU A 109 -7.53 19.82 -23.32
C LEU A 109 -6.60 19.02 -22.40
N PHE A 110 -7.12 18.45 -21.32
CA PHE A 110 -6.34 17.59 -20.44
C PHE A 110 -5.79 16.36 -21.16
N ALA A 111 -6.59 15.68 -21.99
CA ALA A 111 -6.14 14.50 -22.71
C ALA A 111 -5.00 14.81 -23.68
N VAL A 112 -5.13 15.88 -24.47
CA VAL A 112 -4.08 16.31 -25.42
C VAL A 112 -2.82 16.75 -24.69
N LEU A 113 -2.95 17.51 -23.60
CA LEU A 113 -1.81 17.95 -22.81
C LEU A 113 -1.09 16.77 -22.14
N GLU A 114 -1.83 15.76 -21.65
CA GLU A 114 -1.26 14.53 -21.10
C GLU A 114 -0.47 13.76 -22.17
N SER A 115 -1.02 13.57 -23.37
CA SER A 115 -0.31 12.91 -24.48
C SER A 115 0.93 13.67 -24.96
N LEU A 116 0.87 15.00 -24.98
CA LEU A 116 2.02 15.84 -25.34
C LEU A 116 3.16 15.72 -24.32
N ASP A 117 2.83 15.78 -23.02
CA ASP A 117 3.82 15.84 -21.94
C ASP A 117 4.37 14.45 -21.58
N ASN A 118 3.54 13.39 -21.64
CA ASN A 118 3.92 12.03 -21.25
C ASN A 118 4.31 11.13 -22.44
N GLY A 119 3.74 11.32 -23.63
CA GLY A 119 3.98 10.46 -24.79
C GLY A 119 2.98 9.32 -24.99
N LYS A 120 2.02 9.13 -24.07
CA LYS A 120 0.96 8.12 -24.23
C LYS A 120 -0.03 8.44 -25.37
N PRO A 121 -0.59 7.41 -26.03
CA PRO A 121 -1.62 7.58 -27.06
C PRO A 121 -2.81 8.38 -26.56
N ILE A 122 -3.28 9.32 -27.38
CA ILE A 122 -4.42 10.18 -27.06
C ILE A 122 -5.71 9.41 -26.81
N ARG A 123 -5.82 8.22 -27.39
CA ARG A 123 -6.93 7.30 -27.13
C ARG A 123 -6.96 6.86 -25.66
N GLU A 124 -5.81 6.49 -25.10
CA GLU A 124 -5.68 6.13 -23.69
C GLU A 124 -6.02 7.32 -22.79
N SER A 125 -5.39 8.48 -23.01
CA SER A 125 -5.68 9.66 -22.21
C SER A 125 -7.16 10.00 -22.21
N ARG A 126 -7.80 10.02 -23.40
CA ARG A 126 -9.20 10.40 -23.55
C ARG A 126 -10.17 9.37 -22.98
N ASP A 127 -9.89 8.07 -23.15
CA ASP A 127 -10.85 7.00 -22.88
C ASP A 127 -10.64 6.35 -21.50
N ILE A 128 -9.46 6.53 -20.87
CA ILE A 128 -9.08 5.92 -19.58
C ILE A 128 -8.70 6.99 -18.55
N ASP A 129 -7.57 7.68 -18.71
CA ASP A 129 -6.98 8.56 -17.69
C ASP A 129 -7.94 9.68 -17.25
N ILE A 130 -8.44 10.44 -18.23
CA ILE A 130 -9.26 11.62 -17.97
C ILE A 130 -10.65 11.24 -17.41
N PRO A 131 -11.36 10.24 -17.96
CA PRO A 131 -12.62 9.75 -17.38
C PRO A 131 -12.45 9.19 -15.96
N LEU A 132 -11.38 8.43 -15.70
CA LEU A 132 -11.11 7.92 -14.35
C LEU A 132 -10.78 9.05 -13.37
N ALA A 133 -10.02 10.07 -13.78
CA ALA A 133 -9.76 11.24 -12.95
C ALA A 133 -11.07 11.97 -12.58
N GLN A 134 -11.97 12.18 -13.56
CA GLN A 134 -13.30 12.74 -13.32
C GLN A 134 -14.09 11.88 -12.31
N ARG A 135 -14.10 10.55 -12.53
CA ARG A 135 -14.79 9.58 -11.68
C ARG A 135 -14.30 9.65 -10.24
N HIS A 136 -12.99 9.80 -10.00
CA HIS A 136 -12.43 9.94 -8.66
C HIS A 136 -12.95 11.18 -7.92
N PHE A 137 -12.99 12.34 -8.57
CA PHE A 137 -13.54 13.55 -7.94
C PHE A 137 -15.06 13.45 -7.73
N TYR A 138 -15.81 12.89 -8.68
CA TYR A 138 -17.25 12.66 -8.50
C TYR A 138 -17.55 11.72 -7.33
N TYR A 139 -16.85 10.60 -7.25
CA TYR A 139 -17.05 9.62 -6.19
C TYR A 139 -16.70 10.18 -4.81
N HIS A 140 -15.54 10.83 -4.70
CA HIS A 140 -15.08 11.39 -3.43
C HIS A 140 -15.87 12.61 -2.98
N ALA A 141 -16.58 13.31 -3.88
CA ALA A 141 -17.58 14.30 -3.48
C ALA A 141 -18.68 13.68 -2.60
N GLY A 142 -19.18 12.50 -2.98
CA GLY A 142 -20.13 11.74 -2.16
C GLY A 142 -19.53 11.27 -0.83
N MET A 143 -18.25 10.88 -0.83
CA MET A 143 -17.57 10.49 0.41
C MET A 143 -17.37 11.66 1.38
N ALA A 144 -17.09 12.85 0.87
CA ALA A 144 -17.05 14.05 1.69
C ALA A 144 -18.41 14.33 2.33
N GLN A 145 -19.50 14.24 1.54
CA GLN A 145 -20.87 14.43 1.99
C GLN A 145 -21.25 13.49 3.15
N LEU A 146 -20.78 12.24 3.10
CA LEU A 146 -21.14 11.18 4.05
C LEU A 146 -20.18 11.04 5.24
N MET A 147 -19.07 11.77 5.28
CA MET A 147 -18.00 11.57 6.27
C MET A 147 -18.51 11.63 7.72
N GLU A 148 -19.35 12.62 8.04
CA GLU A 148 -19.81 12.86 9.41
C GLU A 148 -20.75 11.75 9.92
N ASP A 149 -21.57 11.18 9.04
CA ASP A 149 -22.51 10.10 9.37
C ASP A 149 -21.84 8.72 9.35
N ALA A 150 -20.98 8.47 8.36
CA ALA A 150 -20.36 7.16 8.16
C ALA A 150 -19.07 6.97 8.98
N LEU A 151 -18.37 8.05 9.34
CA LEU A 151 -17.13 8.04 10.09
C LEU A 151 -17.16 9.08 11.23
N PRO A 152 -18.12 9.01 12.17
CA PRO A 152 -18.35 10.06 13.17
C PRO A 152 -17.16 10.28 14.11
N GLU A 153 -16.32 9.28 14.31
CA GLU A 153 -15.13 9.35 15.18
C GLU A 153 -13.85 9.76 14.43
N ALA A 154 -13.93 10.00 13.12
CA ALA A 154 -12.81 10.44 12.30
C ALA A 154 -12.72 11.97 12.22
N GLN A 155 -11.48 12.47 12.15
CA GLN A 155 -11.16 13.86 11.81
C GLN A 155 -10.00 13.88 10.81
N ALA A 156 -9.80 15.01 10.12
CA ALA A 156 -8.69 15.15 9.18
C ALA A 156 -7.33 14.94 9.88
N LEU A 157 -6.34 14.45 9.12
CA LEU A 157 -4.96 14.43 9.57
C LEU A 157 -4.40 15.85 9.66
N GLY A 158 -4.58 16.63 8.58
CA GLY A 158 -4.07 17.99 8.46
C GLY A 158 -3.58 18.30 7.04
N VAL A 159 -2.29 18.52 6.89
CA VAL A 159 -1.63 18.78 5.59
C VAL A 159 -1.01 17.49 5.07
N CYS A 160 -1.29 17.14 3.82
CA CYS A 160 -0.70 15.99 3.14
C CYS A 160 0.35 16.45 2.11
N GLY A 161 1.60 16.01 2.28
CA GLY A 161 2.61 16.03 1.24
C GLY A 161 2.40 14.84 0.30
N GLN A 162 2.31 15.10 -1.01
CA GLN A 162 1.96 14.09 -1.99
C GLN A 162 2.95 14.10 -3.15
N ILE A 163 3.47 12.94 -3.54
CA ILE A 163 4.47 12.82 -4.59
C ILE A 163 4.02 11.68 -5.52
N ILE A 164 3.92 11.98 -6.81
CA ILE A 164 3.34 11.08 -7.82
C ILE A 164 4.33 10.80 -8.96
N PRO A 165 4.21 9.63 -9.62
CA PRO A 165 5.05 9.25 -10.74
C PRO A 165 4.56 9.91 -12.04
N TRP A 166 5.29 9.63 -13.12
CA TRP A 166 5.09 10.22 -14.44
C TRP A 166 4.16 9.43 -15.37
N ASN A 167 3.79 8.20 -15.02
CA ASN A 167 3.12 7.32 -15.96
C ASN A 167 1.63 7.62 -16.19
N PHE A 168 0.90 8.02 -15.15
CA PHE A 168 -0.48 8.49 -15.27
C PHE A 168 -0.65 9.81 -14.51
N PRO A 169 -0.06 10.92 -14.99
CA PRO A 169 0.12 12.14 -14.20
C PRO A 169 -1.18 12.68 -13.57
N LEU A 170 -2.23 12.91 -14.36
CA LEU A 170 -3.48 13.47 -13.86
C LEU A 170 -4.29 12.44 -13.05
N LEU A 171 -4.29 11.18 -13.48
CA LEU A 171 -4.99 10.11 -12.76
C LEU A 171 -4.37 9.89 -11.37
N MET A 172 -3.03 9.83 -11.27
CA MET A 172 -2.31 9.74 -10.00
C MET A 172 -2.57 10.96 -9.12
N LEU A 173 -2.59 12.16 -9.69
CA LEU A 173 -3.01 13.38 -8.97
C LEU A 173 -4.41 13.19 -8.38
N SER A 174 -5.37 12.67 -9.16
CA SER A 174 -6.74 12.47 -8.70
C SER A 174 -6.84 11.44 -7.57
N TRP A 175 -6.06 10.35 -7.63
CA TRP A 175 -5.99 9.33 -6.57
C TRP A 175 -5.48 9.89 -5.25
N LYS A 176 -4.62 10.91 -5.29
CA LYS A 176 -4.06 11.55 -4.09
C LYS A 176 -4.90 12.70 -3.56
N ILE A 177 -5.30 13.63 -4.42
CA ILE A 177 -5.98 14.87 -4.02
C ILE A 177 -7.44 14.60 -3.63
N ALA A 178 -8.18 13.81 -4.40
CA ALA A 178 -9.62 13.62 -4.18
C ALA A 178 -9.95 13.06 -2.78
N PRO A 179 -9.34 11.95 -2.28
CA PRO A 179 -9.60 11.46 -0.94
C PRO A 179 -9.08 12.39 0.16
N ALA A 180 -7.92 13.05 -0.05
CA ALA A 180 -7.38 13.99 0.93
C ALA A 180 -8.35 15.14 1.20
N LEU A 181 -8.82 15.79 0.12
CA LEU A 181 -9.76 16.89 0.20
C LEU A 181 -11.11 16.44 0.76
N ALA A 182 -11.60 15.25 0.37
CA ALA A 182 -12.87 14.72 0.89
C ALA A 182 -12.86 14.58 2.41
N MET A 183 -11.75 14.10 2.97
CA MET A 183 -11.56 13.91 4.41
C MET A 183 -11.14 15.18 5.17
N GLY A 184 -11.17 16.36 4.53
CA GLY A 184 -10.90 17.64 5.18
C GLY A 184 -9.42 18.01 5.31
N ASN A 185 -8.54 17.33 4.59
CA ASN A 185 -7.11 17.67 4.52
C ASN A 185 -6.85 18.72 3.45
N THR A 186 -5.72 19.42 3.55
CA THR A 186 -5.15 20.25 2.48
C THR A 186 -3.90 19.58 1.92
N VAL A 187 -3.48 19.96 0.72
CA VAL A 187 -2.41 19.24 0.00
C VAL A 187 -1.31 20.17 -0.49
N VAL A 188 -0.09 19.64 -0.45
CA VAL A 188 1.05 20.09 -1.26
C VAL A 188 1.46 18.90 -2.11
N LEU A 189 1.28 19.00 -3.42
CA LEU A 189 1.57 17.91 -4.35
C LEU A 189 2.74 18.27 -5.28
N LYS A 190 3.63 17.29 -5.49
CA LYS A 190 4.72 17.37 -6.45
C LYS A 190 4.52 16.36 -7.60
N PRO A 191 4.18 16.80 -8.83
CA PRO A 191 4.13 15.94 -10.00
C PRO A 191 5.54 15.54 -10.44
N ALA A 192 5.70 14.42 -11.15
CA ALA A 192 7.00 14.01 -11.66
C ALA A 192 7.62 15.04 -12.62
N GLU A 193 8.95 15.11 -12.66
CA GLU A 193 9.68 16.15 -13.41
C GLU A 193 9.36 16.10 -14.91
N TYR A 194 9.20 14.91 -15.49
CA TYR A 194 8.93 14.76 -16.92
C TYR A 194 7.50 15.11 -17.33
N THR A 195 6.55 15.18 -16.39
CA THR A 195 5.11 15.19 -16.72
C THR A 195 4.31 16.06 -15.74
N SER A 196 4.56 17.37 -15.76
CA SER A 196 4.01 18.31 -14.78
C SER A 196 2.88 19.17 -15.32
N LEU A 197 2.65 19.23 -16.64
CA LEU A 197 1.78 20.23 -17.25
C LEU A 197 0.30 20.05 -16.88
N THR A 198 -0.21 18.82 -16.82
CA THR A 198 -1.61 18.58 -16.43
C THR A 198 -1.87 18.85 -14.95
N ALA A 199 -0.87 18.71 -14.08
CA ALA A 199 -0.98 19.13 -12.68
C ALA A 199 -1.04 20.66 -12.54
N LEU A 200 -0.31 21.40 -13.38
CA LEU A 200 -0.37 22.86 -13.44
C LEU A 200 -1.71 23.35 -14.02
N LEU A 201 -2.22 22.71 -15.07
CA LEU A 201 -3.57 22.98 -15.58
C LEU A 201 -4.65 22.64 -14.54
N PHE A 202 -4.46 21.56 -13.75
CA PHE A 202 -5.35 21.24 -12.63
C PHE A 202 -5.40 22.38 -11.59
N ALA A 203 -4.27 23.04 -11.35
CA ALA A 203 -4.18 24.15 -10.41
C ALA A 203 -5.06 25.35 -10.84
N GLU A 204 -5.15 25.65 -12.14
CA GLU A 204 -6.04 26.69 -12.65
C GLU A 204 -7.52 26.36 -12.48
N ILE A 205 -7.91 25.12 -12.77
CA ILE A 205 -9.32 24.74 -12.57
C ILE A 205 -9.68 24.71 -11.08
N CYS A 206 -8.72 24.57 -10.15
CA CYS A 206 -9.00 24.79 -8.72
C CYS A 206 -9.52 26.21 -8.45
N LEU A 207 -8.98 27.22 -9.13
CA LEU A 207 -9.46 28.60 -9.01
C LEU A 207 -10.89 28.72 -9.56
N GLN A 208 -11.15 28.14 -10.73
CA GLN A 208 -12.47 28.14 -11.36
C GLN A 208 -13.51 27.37 -10.53
N ALA A 209 -13.10 26.32 -9.82
CA ALA A 209 -13.94 25.56 -8.89
C ALA A 209 -14.21 26.32 -7.57
N GLY A 210 -13.64 27.51 -7.41
CA GLY A 210 -13.76 28.33 -6.21
C GLY A 210 -13.11 27.70 -4.97
N LEU A 211 -12.09 26.85 -5.13
CA LEU A 211 -11.39 26.27 -3.98
C LEU A 211 -10.81 27.38 -3.09
N PRO A 212 -10.94 27.29 -1.75
CA PRO A 212 -10.29 28.24 -0.86
C PRO A 212 -8.77 28.25 -1.08
N LYS A 213 -8.19 29.46 -1.04
CA LYS A 213 -6.75 29.68 -1.24
C LYS A 213 -5.93 28.81 -0.28
N GLY A 214 -4.97 28.06 -0.84
CA GLY A 214 -4.07 27.18 -0.10
C GLY A 214 -4.61 25.77 0.17
N VAL A 215 -5.85 25.44 -0.20
CA VAL A 215 -6.36 24.06 -0.04
C VAL A 215 -5.60 23.07 -0.92
N VAL A 216 -5.24 23.50 -2.13
CA VAL A 216 -4.34 22.79 -3.05
C VAL A 216 -3.15 23.69 -3.34
N ASN A 217 -1.95 23.12 -3.27
CA ASN A 217 -0.70 23.76 -3.67
C ASN A 217 0.09 22.75 -4.52
N ILE A 218 0.66 23.20 -5.64
CA ILE A 218 1.44 22.37 -6.55
C ILE A 218 2.85 22.95 -6.64
N VAL A 219 3.85 22.13 -6.36
CA VAL A 219 5.28 22.48 -6.50
C VAL A 219 5.95 21.54 -7.49
N THR A 220 6.76 22.06 -8.39
CA THR A 220 7.45 21.33 -9.45
C THR A 220 8.94 21.25 -9.15
N GLY A 221 9.59 20.19 -9.62
CA GLY A 221 10.99 19.94 -9.31
C GLY A 221 11.41 18.51 -9.60
N ASP A 222 12.68 18.22 -9.38
CA ASP A 222 13.27 16.87 -9.40
C ASP A 222 12.99 16.08 -8.09
N GLY A 223 13.76 15.01 -7.86
CA GLY A 223 13.70 14.22 -6.63
C GLY A 223 14.03 15.01 -5.36
N ALA A 224 14.89 16.04 -5.43
CA ALA A 224 15.29 16.83 -4.28
C ALA A 224 14.11 17.61 -3.70
N VAL A 225 13.22 18.16 -4.55
CA VAL A 225 11.98 18.80 -4.09
C VAL A 225 11.04 17.80 -3.40
N GLY A 226 11.01 16.56 -3.89
CA GLY A 226 10.31 15.46 -3.22
C GLY A 226 10.87 15.22 -1.81
N GLU A 227 12.19 15.18 -1.66
CA GLU A 227 12.86 15.02 -0.35
C GLU A 227 12.58 16.20 0.59
N MET A 228 12.61 17.44 0.08
CA MET A 228 12.21 18.64 0.84
C MET A 228 10.79 18.52 1.38
N LEU A 229 9.84 18.06 0.54
CA LEU A 229 8.45 17.87 0.94
C LEU A 229 8.27 16.72 1.95
N VAL A 230 9.04 15.64 1.81
CA VAL A 230 9.06 14.54 2.78
C VAL A 230 9.56 15.02 4.15
N ALA A 231 10.58 15.89 4.17
CA ALA A 231 11.14 16.45 5.40
C ALA A 231 10.25 17.54 6.03
N ALA A 232 9.41 18.22 5.24
CA ALA A 232 8.59 19.34 5.70
C ALA A 232 7.56 18.99 6.79
N GLU A 233 7.05 20.01 7.47
CA GLU A 233 6.08 19.92 8.57
C GLU A 233 4.64 19.61 8.10
N VAL A 234 4.47 18.43 7.46
CA VAL A 234 3.20 17.85 7.03
C VAL A 234 2.77 16.70 7.95
N ASP A 235 1.48 16.35 7.98
CA ASP A 235 0.95 15.28 8.84
C ASP A 235 0.90 13.92 8.12
N LYS A 236 0.93 13.93 6.78
CA LYS A 236 0.92 12.74 5.94
C LYS A 236 1.87 12.86 4.77
N ILE A 237 2.56 11.77 4.45
CA ILE A 237 3.17 11.54 3.14
C ILE A 237 2.39 10.45 2.39
N ALA A 238 2.01 10.74 1.15
CA ALA A 238 1.46 9.77 0.21
C ALA A 238 2.35 9.74 -1.03
N PHE A 239 3.00 8.61 -1.28
CA PHE A 239 3.96 8.45 -2.36
C PHE A 239 3.57 7.32 -3.28
N THR A 240 3.69 7.56 -4.58
CA THR A 240 3.68 6.49 -5.59
C THR A 240 4.96 6.58 -6.42
N GLY A 241 5.64 5.45 -6.61
CA GLY A 241 6.89 5.42 -7.37
C GLY A 241 7.71 4.16 -7.12
N SER A 242 9.04 4.25 -7.23
CA SER A 242 9.88 3.06 -7.08
C SER A 242 10.01 2.60 -5.63
N THR A 243 10.18 1.29 -5.46
CA THR A 243 10.39 0.68 -4.14
C THR A 243 11.59 1.27 -3.40
N GLU A 244 12.69 1.53 -4.11
CA GLU A 244 13.90 2.10 -3.52
C GLU A 244 13.65 3.50 -2.92
N VAL A 245 12.91 4.36 -3.64
CA VAL A 245 12.53 5.66 -3.09
C VAL A 245 11.55 5.50 -1.92
N GLY A 246 10.64 4.53 -1.99
CA GLY A 246 9.74 4.19 -0.88
C GLY A 246 10.49 3.83 0.42
N ARG A 247 11.59 3.06 0.31
CA ARG A 247 12.48 2.73 1.44
C ARG A 247 13.10 3.97 2.05
N ARG A 248 13.69 4.82 1.20
CA ARG A 248 14.29 6.10 1.62
C ARG A 248 13.27 7.03 2.30
N ILE A 249 12.03 7.07 1.80
CA ILE A 249 10.94 7.84 2.42
C ILE A 249 10.60 7.27 3.79
N ARG A 250 10.43 5.94 3.93
CA ARG A 250 10.15 5.30 5.23
C ARG A 250 11.24 5.62 6.25
N GLU A 251 12.52 5.61 5.84
CA GLU A 251 13.65 5.97 6.70
C GLU A 251 13.64 7.46 7.09
N ALA A 252 13.34 8.34 6.15
CA ALA A 252 13.31 9.79 6.35
C ALA A 252 12.15 10.23 7.27
N THR A 253 11.00 9.53 7.24
CA THR A 253 9.85 9.83 8.10
C THR A 253 9.84 9.04 9.41
N ALA A 254 10.82 8.15 9.65
CA ALA A 254 10.86 7.33 10.85
C ALA A 254 10.93 8.18 12.13
N GLY A 255 9.95 7.98 13.02
CA GLY A 255 9.84 8.67 14.31
C GLY A 255 9.23 10.07 14.24
N SER A 256 8.78 10.53 13.07
CA SER A 256 8.21 11.87 12.92
C SER A 256 6.71 11.94 13.27
N GLY A 257 6.05 10.81 13.53
CA GLY A 257 4.60 10.71 13.73
C GLY A 257 3.76 11.00 12.48
N LYS A 258 4.39 11.04 11.29
CA LYS A 258 3.68 11.25 10.01
C LYS A 258 2.94 9.97 9.61
N ALA A 259 1.70 10.13 9.17
CA ALA A 259 1.03 9.05 8.45
C ALA A 259 1.74 8.79 7.11
N LEU A 260 1.86 7.53 6.69
CA LEU A 260 2.57 7.16 5.47
C LEU A 260 1.74 6.17 4.65
N THR A 261 1.65 6.41 3.35
CA THR A 261 1.13 5.46 2.35
C THR A 261 2.12 5.38 1.21
N LEU A 262 2.46 4.15 0.80
CA LEU A 262 3.43 3.87 -0.24
C LEU A 262 2.79 2.92 -1.25
N GLU A 263 2.64 3.38 -2.50
CA GLU A 263 2.24 2.54 -3.63
C GLU A 263 3.44 2.37 -4.56
N LEU A 264 4.03 1.17 -4.57
CA LEU A 264 5.37 0.97 -5.12
C LEU A 264 5.35 0.05 -6.35
N GLY A 265 6.52 -0.46 -6.74
CA GLY A 265 6.68 -1.29 -7.93
C GLY A 265 5.88 -2.60 -7.86
N GLY A 266 5.64 -3.18 -9.03
CA GLY A 266 4.94 -4.45 -9.18
C GLY A 266 5.42 -5.20 -10.42
N LYS A 267 5.74 -6.49 -10.26
CA LYS A 267 5.95 -7.41 -11.39
C LYS A 267 4.75 -8.35 -11.50
N SER A 268 3.57 -7.75 -11.72
CA SER A 268 2.28 -8.45 -11.65
C SER A 268 2.23 -9.65 -12.59
N PRO A 269 1.87 -10.85 -12.09
CA PRO A 269 1.71 -12.04 -12.90
C PRO A 269 0.42 -12.00 -13.71
N TYR A 270 0.48 -12.56 -14.92
CA TYR A 270 -0.65 -12.78 -15.82
C TYR A 270 -0.76 -14.27 -16.10
N ILE A 271 -1.73 -14.93 -15.48
CA ILE A 271 -1.84 -16.39 -15.47
C ILE A 271 -2.88 -16.84 -16.49
N VAL A 272 -2.51 -17.74 -17.39
CA VAL A 272 -3.41 -18.28 -18.43
C VAL A 272 -3.46 -19.81 -18.30
N PHE A 273 -4.63 -20.33 -17.91
CA PHE A 273 -4.90 -21.76 -17.80
C PHE A 273 -5.32 -22.37 -19.14
N GLU A 274 -5.20 -23.69 -19.29
CA GLU A 274 -5.54 -24.43 -20.51
C GLU A 274 -6.99 -24.25 -20.99
N ASP A 275 -7.91 -23.96 -20.07
CA ASP A 275 -9.33 -23.73 -20.34
C ASP A 275 -9.72 -22.25 -20.44
N ALA A 276 -8.75 -21.35 -20.52
CA ALA A 276 -9.00 -19.93 -20.74
C ALA A 276 -9.59 -19.65 -22.13
N ASP A 277 -10.40 -18.60 -22.24
CA ASP A 277 -10.64 -17.93 -23.52
C ASP A 277 -9.32 -17.28 -23.98
N LEU A 278 -8.62 -17.97 -24.90
CA LEU A 278 -7.29 -17.54 -25.35
C LEU A 278 -7.33 -16.21 -26.10
N ASP A 279 -8.36 -15.98 -26.90
CA ASP A 279 -8.44 -14.76 -27.71
C ASP A 279 -8.71 -13.55 -26.80
N SER A 280 -9.61 -13.68 -25.82
CA SER A 280 -9.84 -12.63 -24.81
C SER A 280 -8.63 -12.42 -23.90
N ALA A 281 -7.94 -13.49 -23.49
CA ALA A 281 -6.71 -13.39 -22.69
C ALA A 281 -5.59 -12.70 -23.48
N ILE A 282 -5.48 -12.92 -24.80
CA ILE A 282 -4.49 -12.22 -25.63
C ILE A 282 -4.83 -10.74 -25.76
N GLU A 283 -6.09 -10.38 -26.07
CA GLU A 283 -6.46 -8.96 -26.16
C GLU A 283 -6.32 -8.25 -24.81
N GLY A 284 -6.73 -8.90 -23.72
CA GLY A 284 -6.53 -8.38 -22.38
C GLY A 284 -5.05 -8.18 -22.05
N LEU A 285 -4.18 -9.11 -22.43
CA LEU A 285 -2.74 -8.98 -22.22
C LEU A 285 -2.16 -7.85 -23.06
N VAL A 286 -2.70 -7.64 -24.26
CA VAL A 286 -2.29 -6.52 -25.11
C VAL A 286 -2.60 -5.18 -24.45
N ASP A 287 -3.83 -5.06 -23.93
CA ASP A 287 -4.28 -3.90 -23.14
C ASP A 287 -3.61 -3.80 -21.77
N ALA A 288 -2.90 -4.84 -21.31
CA ALA A 288 -2.15 -4.81 -20.07
C ALA A 288 -0.72 -4.27 -20.25
N ILE A 289 -0.04 -4.74 -21.31
CA ILE A 289 1.40 -4.51 -21.53
C ILE A 289 1.68 -3.35 -22.45
N TRP A 290 0.88 -3.18 -23.50
CA TRP A 290 1.17 -2.15 -24.50
C TRP A 290 0.33 -0.87 -24.27
N LEU A 291 -0.69 -0.94 -23.43
CA LEU A 291 -1.24 0.22 -22.72
C LEU A 291 -0.13 0.97 -22.01
N ASN A 292 -0.09 2.29 -22.21
CA ASN A 292 0.93 3.18 -21.71
C ASN A 292 2.35 2.66 -21.96
N GLN A 293 2.53 1.92 -23.06
CA GLN A 293 3.79 1.30 -23.46
C GLN A 293 4.41 0.46 -22.32
N GLY A 294 3.60 -0.15 -21.45
CA GLY A 294 4.05 -0.99 -20.34
C GLY A 294 4.57 -0.22 -19.13
N GLN A 295 4.37 1.10 -19.10
CA GLN A 295 4.68 1.96 -17.96
C GLN A 295 3.53 1.95 -16.95
N VAL A 296 3.06 0.75 -16.60
CA VAL A 296 1.94 0.54 -15.69
C VAL A 296 2.43 -0.36 -14.57
N CYS A 297 2.26 0.08 -13.31
CA CYS A 297 2.68 -0.68 -12.13
C CYS A 297 2.03 -2.08 -12.04
N CYS A 298 0.91 -2.28 -12.73
CA CYS A 298 0.16 -3.54 -12.76
C CYS A 298 0.08 -4.20 -14.15
N ALA A 299 0.95 -3.85 -15.11
CA ALA A 299 0.93 -4.23 -16.52
C ALA A 299 0.78 -5.74 -16.88
N GLY A 300 0.75 -6.68 -15.93
CA GLY A 300 0.75 -8.11 -16.24
C GLY A 300 2.06 -8.58 -16.88
N SER A 301 3.17 -7.85 -16.63
CA SER A 301 4.45 -7.99 -17.33
C SER A 301 5.15 -9.34 -17.18
N ARG A 302 4.61 -10.24 -16.37
CA ARG A 302 5.10 -11.60 -16.17
C ARG A 302 4.01 -12.60 -16.57
N LEU A 303 4.05 -13.07 -17.81
CA LEU A 303 3.12 -14.05 -18.36
C LEU A 303 3.47 -15.47 -17.87
N LEU A 304 2.52 -16.12 -17.23
CA LEU A 304 2.57 -17.53 -16.84
C LEU A 304 1.53 -18.27 -17.69
N VAL A 305 1.94 -19.15 -18.60
CA VAL A 305 1.03 -19.91 -19.47
C VAL A 305 1.12 -21.39 -19.16
N GLN A 306 -0.02 -22.07 -19.07
CA GLN A 306 -0.02 -23.51 -18.84
C GLN A 306 0.56 -24.26 -20.07
N GLU A 307 1.38 -25.28 -19.83
CA GLU A 307 2.24 -25.87 -20.86
C GLU A 307 1.49 -26.45 -22.07
N GLY A 308 0.25 -26.94 -21.88
CA GLY A 308 -0.57 -27.50 -22.96
C GLY A 308 -1.02 -26.49 -24.04
N ILE A 309 -1.05 -25.19 -23.71
CA ILE A 309 -1.49 -24.12 -24.63
C ILE A 309 -0.38 -23.12 -24.98
N ALA A 310 0.81 -23.22 -24.36
CA ALA A 310 1.84 -22.19 -24.46
C ALA A 310 2.28 -21.87 -25.90
N GLY A 311 2.49 -22.90 -26.72
CA GLY A 311 2.89 -22.72 -28.12
C GLY A 311 1.86 -21.94 -28.94
N ASP A 312 0.60 -22.40 -28.95
CA ASP A 312 -0.50 -21.72 -29.67
C ASP A 312 -0.73 -20.30 -29.14
N PHE A 313 -0.70 -20.13 -27.81
CA PHE A 313 -0.84 -18.81 -27.19
C PHE A 313 0.24 -17.83 -27.63
N HIS A 314 1.51 -18.25 -27.60
CA HIS A 314 2.63 -17.39 -28.02
C HIS A 314 2.58 -17.08 -29.51
N ASP A 315 2.20 -18.03 -30.36
CA ASP A 315 2.05 -17.82 -31.81
C ASP A 315 0.98 -16.76 -32.12
N ARG A 316 -0.21 -16.88 -31.52
CA ARG A 316 -1.30 -15.91 -31.67
C ARG A 316 -0.94 -14.56 -31.08
N LEU A 317 -0.26 -14.54 -29.93
CA LEU A 317 0.21 -13.31 -29.30
C LEU A 317 1.19 -12.56 -30.22
N ARG A 318 2.17 -13.24 -30.82
CA ARG A 318 3.10 -12.60 -31.77
C ARG A 318 2.35 -12.02 -32.98
N ALA A 319 1.43 -12.78 -33.56
CA ALA A 319 0.60 -12.32 -34.68
C ALA A 319 -0.28 -11.11 -34.30
N ARG A 320 -0.72 -11.02 -33.04
CA ARG A 320 -1.47 -9.87 -32.52
C ARG A 320 -0.58 -8.66 -32.23
N MET A 321 0.63 -8.90 -31.71
CA MET A 321 1.65 -7.87 -31.48
C MET A 321 2.03 -7.15 -32.78
N ASP A 322 2.16 -7.87 -33.90
CA ASP A 322 2.50 -7.28 -35.21
C ASP A 322 1.44 -6.31 -35.75
N LYS A 323 0.22 -6.37 -35.22
CA LYS A 323 -0.87 -5.46 -35.59
C LYS A 323 -0.88 -4.17 -34.77
N LEU A 324 -0.04 -4.05 -33.74
CA LEU A 324 0.07 -2.85 -32.92
C LEU A 324 0.73 -1.73 -33.72
N ARG A 325 0.09 -0.56 -33.72
CA ARG A 325 0.60 0.64 -34.38
C ARG A 325 1.43 1.45 -33.41
N VAL A 326 2.71 1.62 -33.72
CA VAL A 326 3.65 2.49 -33.00
C VAL A 326 3.79 3.80 -33.77
N GLY A 327 3.64 4.95 -33.10
CA GLY A 327 3.71 6.22 -33.81
C GLY A 327 3.35 7.46 -33.00
N ASP A 328 2.98 8.54 -33.70
CA ASP A 328 2.61 9.82 -33.09
C ASP A 328 1.48 9.65 -32.05
N PRO A 329 1.72 9.97 -30.77
CA PRO A 329 0.73 9.81 -29.72
C PRO A 329 -0.55 10.62 -29.95
N LEU A 330 -0.53 11.70 -30.74
CA LEU A 330 -1.73 12.48 -31.06
C LEU A 330 -2.60 11.84 -32.14
N ASP A 331 -2.12 10.80 -32.81
CA ASP A 331 -2.94 10.05 -33.75
C ASP A 331 -3.84 9.06 -32.99
N LYS A 332 -5.16 9.21 -33.13
CA LYS A 332 -6.18 8.40 -32.43
C LYS A 332 -6.09 6.90 -32.70
N CYS A 333 -5.40 6.54 -33.78
CA CYS A 333 -5.19 5.18 -34.19
C CYS A 333 -3.94 4.54 -33.55
N ILE A 334 -3.03 5.29 -32.94
CA ILE A 334 -1.82 4.69 -32.37
C ILE A 334 -2.15 3.89 -31.11
N ASP A 335 -1.50 2.75 -30.98
CA ASP A 335 -1.65 1.82 -29.85
C ASP A 335 -0.47 1.95 -28.87
N VAL A 336 0.71 2.28 -29.39
CA VAL A 336 1.96 2.39 -28.64
C VAL A 336 2.62 3.73 -28.95
N GLY A 337 2.60 4.63 -27.97
CA GLY A 337 3.18 5.97 -28.05
C GLY A 337 4.69 5.99 -27.80
N ALA A 338 5.19 7.16 -27.38
CA ALA A 338 6.58 7.37 -27.04
C ALA A 338 6.83 7.06 -25.55
N ILE A 339 7.94 6.38 -25.26
CA ILE A 339 8.49 6.27 -23.91
C ILE A 339 8.75 7.67 -23.35
N VAL A 340 8.35 7.89 -22.10
CA VAL A 340 8.28 9.22 -21.46
C VAL A 340 9.54 10.10 -21.59
N ASP A 341 10.74 9.50 -21.61
CA ASP A 341 12.01 10.23 -21.57
C ASP A 341 13.17 9.37 -22.15
N PRO A 342 14.20 9.99 -22.77
CA PRO A 342 15.39 9.26 -23.25
C PRO A 342 16.09 8.40 -22.20
N VAL A 343 16.10 8.81 -20.93
CA VAL A 343 16.70 8.03 -19.83
C VAL A 343 15.95 6.71 -19.64
N GLN A 344 14.61 6.75 -19.69
CA GLN A 344 13.81 5.54 -19.57
C GLN A 344 13.96 4.63 -20.78
N LEU A 345 14.02 5.20 -22.00
CA LEU A 345 14.29 4.43 -23.22
C LEU A 345 15.65 3.73 -23.16
N ALA A 346 16.68 4.42 -22.67
CA ALA A 346 18.02 3.85 -22.48
C ALA A 346 18.02 2.70 -21.47
N ARG A 347 17.29 2.84 -20.35
CA ARG A 347 17.11 1.77 -19.35
C ARG A 347 16.45 0.53 -19.95
N ILE A 348 15.36 0.70 -20.70
CA ILE A 348 14.65 -0.41 -21.36
C ILE A 348 15.60 -1.13 -22.34
N ARG A 349 16.31 -0.38 -23.18
CA ARG A 349 17.31 -0.94 -24.11
C ARG A 349 18.39 -1.73 -23.36
N ALA A 350 18.96 -1.17 -22.30
CA ALA A 350 20.01 -1.84 -21.52
C ALA A 350 19.54 -3.18 -20.93
N LEU A 351 18.31 -3.26 -20.41
CA LEU A 351 17.75 -4.49 -19.86
C LEU A 351 17.45 -5.53 -20.96
N VAL A 352 16.85 -5.11 -22.08
CA VAL A 352 16.45 -6.02 -23.15
C VAL A 352 17.63 -6.48 -23.99
N ASP A 353 18.48 -5.56 -24.43
CA ASP A 353 19.65 -5.86 -25.28
C ASP A 353 20.78 -6.52 -24.48
N GLY A 354 20.82 -6.32 -23.17
CA GLY A 354 21.75 -7.00 -22.26
C GLY A 354 21.34 -8.43 -21.88
N ASN A 355 20.13 -8.86 -22.21
CA ASN A 355 19.63 -10.20 -21.90
C ASN A 355 20.05 -11.22 -22.96
N ALA A 356 20.70 -12.31 -22.51
CA ALA A 356 21.11 -13.43 -23.36
C ALA A 356 20.23 -14.69 -23.19
N ALA A 357 19.29 -14.68 -22.24
CA ALA A 357 18.42 -15.81 -21.96
C ALA A 357 17.09 -15.72 -22.73
N GLY A 358 16.50 -16.88 -23.01
CA GLY A 358 15.22 -16.96 -23.69
C GLY A 358 15.26 -16.59 -25.17
N GLU A 359 14.07 -16.39 -25.75
CA GLU A 359 13.89 -15.97 -27.14
C GLU A 359 13.15 -14.64 -27.20
N THR A 360 13.80 -13.64 -27.79
CA THR A 360 13.27 -12.28 -27.92
C THR A 360 12.58 -12.11 -29.27
N TYR A 361 11.29 -11.85 -29.23
CA TYR A 361 10.48 -11.41 -30.36
C TYR A 361 10.21 -9.90 -30.27
N ARG A 362 10.44 -9.18 -31.37
CA ARG A 362 10.02 -7.78 -31.53
C ARG A 362 8.99 -7.72 -32.64
N ALA A 363 7.88 -7.04 -32.37
CA ALA A 363 6.82 -6.86 -33.37
C ALA A 363 7.38 -6.23 -34.66
N ALA A 364 6.91 -6.73 -35.80
CA ALA A 364 7.31 -6.25 -37.12
C ALA A 364 6.61 -4.91 -37.49
N CYS A 365 6.81 -3.88 -36.68
CA CYS A 365 6.19 -2.56 -36.85
C CYS A 365 7.24 -1.48 -37.22
N PRO A 366 6.91 -0.53 -38.11
CA PRO A 366 7.78 0.62 -38.36
C PRO A 366 7.87 1.49 -37.10
N LEU A 367 9.09 1.91 -36.75
CA LEU A 367 9.32 2.86 -35.66
C LEU A 367 9.58 4.25 -36.25
N PRO A 368 9.02 5.33 -35.67
CA PRO A 368 9.39 6.69 -36.05
C PRO A 368 10.90 6.95 -35.90
N GLY A 369 11.48 7.70 -36.85
CA GLY A 369 12.91 8.01 -36.86
C GLY A 369 13.37 9.06 -35.83
N THR A 370 12.42 9.76 -35.20
CA THR A 370 12.65 10.80 -34.19
C THR A 370 11.77 10.50 -32.98
N GLY A 371 12.21 10.87 -31.78
CA GLY A 371 11.49 10.66 -30.53
C GLY A 371 11.84 9.37 -29.81
N CYS A 372 11.15 9.10 -28.71
CA CYS A 372 11.47 8.02 -27.80
C CYS A 372 10.63 6.77 -28.07
N PHE A 373 10.88 6.05 -29.15
CA PHE A 373 10.09 4.85 -29.50
C PHE A 373 10.82 3.53 -29.20
N PHE A 374 10.08 2.56 -28.67
CA PHE A 374 10.55 1.19 -28.43
C PHE A 374 9.49 0.18 -28.93
N PRO A 375 9.89 -0.87 -29.65
CA PRO A 375 8.94 -1.82 -30.23
C PRO A 375 8.30 -2.72 -29.16
N PRO A 376 7.02 -3.11 -29.34
CA PRO A 376 6.43 -4.23 -28.59
C PRO A 376 7.34 -5.45 -28.59
N THR A 377 7.70 -5.92 -27.39
CA THR A 377 8.69 -7.00 -27.22
C THR A 377 8.14 -8.10 -26.33
N LEU A 378 8.36 -9.35 -26.72
CA LEU A 378 8.05 -10.55 -25.95
C LEU A 378 9.34 -11.36 -25.79
N ILE A 379 9.67 -11.75 -24.56
CA ILE A 379 10.80 -12.61 -24.24
C ILE A 379 10.26 -13.91 -23.63
N THR A 380 10.39 -15.02 -24.34
CA THR A 380 9.90 -16.34 -23.90
C THR A 380 11.04 -17.24 -23.43
N GLY A 381 10.72 -18.39 -22.83
CA GLY A 381 11.72 -19.39 -22.45
C GLY A 381 12.60 -18.98 -21.26
N LEU A 382 12.15 -18.03 -20.44
CA LEU A 382 12.88 -17.63 -19.25
C LEU A 382 12.63 -18.60 -18.09
N GLY A 383 13.69 -18.87 -17.32
CA GLY A 383 13.58 -19.58 -16.06
C GLY A 383 12.88 -18.70 -15.00
N PRO A 384 12.15 -19.28 -14.03
CA PRO A 384 11.45 -18.50 -12.98
C PRO A 384 12.35 -17.58 -12.14
N ALA A 385 13.63 -17.92 -12.00
CA ALA A 385 14.63 -17.16 -11.25
C ALA A 385 15.42 -16.16 -12.12
N ASP A 386 15.09 -16.04 -13.41
CA ASP A 386 15.73 -15.09 -14.31
C ASP A 386 15.50 -13.64 -13.82
N PRO A 387 16.51 -12.75 -13.87
CA PRO A 387 16.35 -11.36 -13.46
C PRO A 387 15.17 -10.65 -14.12
N LEU A 388 14.88 -10.89 -15.41
CA LEU A 388 13.76 -10.25 -16.09
C LEU A 388 12.38 -10.76 -15.61
N MET A 389 12.33 -11.94 -14.98
CA MET A 389 11.12 -12.47 -14.32
C MET A 389 10.90 -11.87 -12.92
N GLN A 390 11.94 -11.28 -12.32
CA GLN A 390 11.94 -10.78 -10.94
C GLN A 390 11.93 -9.24 -10.88
N GLU A 391 12.59 -8.57 -11.82
CA GLU A 391 12.80 -7.12 -11.84
C GLU A 391 11.87 -6.38 -12.80
N GLU A 392 11.54 -5.14 -12.45
CA GLU A 392 10.67 -4.28 -13.25
C GLU A 392 11.44 -3.64 -14.42
N ILE A 393 10.99 -3.93 -15.64
CA ILE A 393 11.52 -3.34 -16.89
C ILE A 393 10.90 -1.95 -17.13
N PHE A 394 9.59 -1.82 -16.86
CA PHE A 394 8.81 -0.59 -17.03
C PHE A 394 8.86 -0.01 -18.45
N GLY A 395 8.53 -0.85 -19.41
CA GLY A 395 8.50 -0.57 -20.85
C GLY A 395 7.65 -1.62 -21.57
N PRO A 396 7.51 -1.57 -22.91
CA PRO A 396 6.54 -2.38 -23.65
C PRO A 396 7.08 -3.81 -23.89
N VAL A 397 7.53 -4.44 -22.81
CA VAL A 397 8.26 -5.70 -22.76
C VAL A 397 7.52 -6.68 -21.86
N LEU A 398 7.10 -7.79 -22.46
CA LEU A 398 6.50 -8.92 -21.78
C LEU A 398 7.55 -10.02 -21.62
N VAL A 399 7.62 -10.62 -20.43
CA VAL A 399 8.39 -11.85 -20.21
C VAL A 399 7.46 -13.01 -19.94
N SER A 400 7.83 -14.21 -20.40
CA SER A 400 6.99 -15.40 -20.25
C SER A 400 7.75 -16.62 -19.76
N THR A 401 7.10 -17.37 -18.88
CA THR A 401 7.46 -18.75 -18.52
C THR A 401 6.21 -19.63 -18.50
N THR A 402 6.39 -20.94 -18.38
CA THR A 402 5.29 -21.91 -18.36
C THR A 402 5.08 -22.52 -16.98
N PHE A 403 3.92 -23.16 -16.79
CA PHE A 403 3.61 -23.99 -15.61
C PHE A 403 2.81 -25.22 -16.02
N ARG A 404 2.78 -26.25 -15.17
CA ARG A 404 2.07 -27.52 -15.41
C ARG A 404 0.77 -27.64 -14.63
N THR A 405 0.75 -27.11 -13.41
CA THR A 405 -0.38 -27.25 -12.48
C THR A 405 -0.80 -25.91 -11.89
N PRO A 406 -2.06 -25.77 -11.44
CA PRO A 406 -2.49 -24.56 -10.72
C PRO A 406 -1.68 -24.26 -9.46
N ALA A 407 -1.21 -25.29 -8.75
CA ALA A 407 -0.35 -25.11 -7.59
C ALA A 407 1.01 -24.48 -7.97
N GLU A 408 1.61 -24.96 -9.07
CA GLU A 408 2.84 -24.38 -9.62
C GLU A 408 2.62 -22.95 -10.12
N ALA A 409 1.48 -22.65 -10.75
CA ALA A 409 1.14 -21.28 -11.16
C ALA A 409 1.14 -20.32 -9.96
N VAL A 410 0.52 -20.72 -8.85
CA VAL A 410 0.51 -19.95 -7.59
C VAL A 410 1.92 -19.77 -7.02
N GLU A 411 2.73 -20.83 -7.00
CA GLU A 411 4.12 -20.77 -6.53
C GLU A 411 4.94 -19.77 -7.35
N LEU A 412 4.86 -19.88 -8.68
CA LEU A 412 5.56 -19.00 -9.60
C LEU A 412 5.08 -17.55 -9.46
N ALA A 413 3.77 -17.32 -9.45
CA ALA A 413 3.18 -15.99 -9.30
C ALA A 413 3.62 -15.31 -8.00
N ASN A 414 3.68 -16.06 -6.90
CA ASN A 414 4.06 -15.56 -5.58
C ASN A 414 5.58 -15.48 -5.36
N ASN A 415 6.39 -16.10 -6.23
CA ASN A 415 7.84 -16.01 -6.22
C ASN A 415 8.31 -14.66 -6.78
N SER A 416 8.02 -13.61 -6.02
CA SER A 416 8.36 -12.22 -6.25
C SER A 416 8.38 -11.49 -4.91
N ARG A 417 9.28 -10.53 -4.74
CA ARG A 417 9.27 -9.62 -3.57
C ARG A 417 8.05 -8.68 -3.56
N TYR A 418 7.40 -8.53 -4.71
CA TYR A 418 6.23 -7.67 -4.91
C TYR A 418 4.92 -8.39 -4.57
N GLY A 419 3.84 -7.61 -4.50
CA GLY A 419 2.48 -8.09 -4.27
C GLY A 419 1.43 -7.02 -4.57
N LEU A 420 1.47 -6.43 -5.77
CA LEU A 420 0.57 -5.34 -6.14
C LEU A 420 -0.75 -5.84 -6.76
N ALA A 421 -0.68 -6.38 -7.97
CA ALA A 421 -1.82 -6.91 -8.69
C ALA A 421 -1.52 -8.26 -9.34
N ALA A 422 -2.55 -9.01 -9.70
CA ALA A 422 -2.45 -10.24 -10.48
C ALA A 422 -3.66 -10.41 -11.39
N THR A 423 -3.46 -11.09 -12.50
CA THR A 423 -4.53 -11.45 -13.46
C THR A 423 -4.54 -12.96 -13.64
N LEU A 424 -5.73 -13.56 -13.73
CA LEU A 424 -5.89 -14.96 -14.10
C LEU A 424 -7.02 -15.16 -15.11
N TRP A 425 -6.80 -16.09 -16.04
CA TRP A 425 -7.73 -16.45 -17.10
C TRP A 425 -8.06 -17.93 -17.06
N THR A 426 -9.35 -18.24 -16.91
CA THR A 426 -9.93 -19.59 -16.95
C THR A 426 -11.43 -19.47 -17.12
N GLU A 427 -12.05 -20.34 -17.93
CA GLU A 427 -13.51 -20.43 -18.02
C GLU A 427 -14.13 -21.23 -16.86
N ASN A 428 -13.32 -21.83 -15.98
CA ASN A 428 -13.77 -22.62 -14.85
C ASN A 428 -13.89 -21.78 -13.57
N VAL A 429 -15.13 -21.59 -13.13
CA VAL A 429 -15.47 -20.85 -11.90
C VAL A 429 -14.76 -21.39 -10.64
N ASN A 430 -14.59 -22.71 -10.52
CA ASN A 430 -13.95 -23.30 -9.35
C ASN A 430 -12.45 -23.00 -9.36
N LEU A 431 -11.80 -23.13 -10.53
CA LEU A 431 -10.38 -22.86 -10.67
C LEU A 431 -10.07 -21.39 -10.39
N ALA A 432 -10.87 -20.48 -10.94
CA ALA A 432 -10.73 -19.05 -10.68
C ALA A 432 -10.82 -18.75 -9.18
N LEU A 433 -11.94 -19.14 -8.54
CA LEU A 433 -12.20 -18.79 -7.14
C LEU A 433 -11.31 -19.57 -6.15
N ASP A 434 -10.71 -20.68 -6.54
CA ASP A 434 -9.70 -21.41 -5.75
C ASP A 434 -8.31 -20.74 -5.83
N VAL A 435 -7.92 -20.23 -6.99
CA VAL A 435 -6.59 -19.62 -7.21
C VAL A 435 -6.51 -18.20 -6.68
N VAL A 436 -7.55 -17.37 -6.90
CA VAL A 436 -7.61 -15.96 -6.45
C VAL A 436 -7.10 -15.74 -5.01
N PRO A 437 -7.62 -16.43 -3.97
CA PRO A 437 -7.19 -16.16 -2.59
C PRO A 437 -5.74 -16.58 -2.33
N LYS A 438 -5.15 -17.44 -3.16
CA LYS A 438 -3.78 -17.94 -2.98
C LYS A 438 -2.73 -17.00 -3.56
N LEU A 439 -3.11 -16.03 -4.38
CA LEU A 439 -2.20 -15.03 -4.96
C LEU A 439 -1.88 -13.95 -3.93
N ALA A 440 -0.60 -13.68 -3.71
CA ALA A 440 -0.10 -12.62 -2.83
C ALA A 440 -0.12 -11.27 -3.57
N ALA A 441 -1.31 -10.70 -3.70
CA ALA A 441 -1.55 -9.41 -4.35
C ALA A 441 -2.65 -8.64 -3.63
N GLY A 442 -2.61 -7.31 -3.70
CA GLY A 442 -3.71 -6.47 -3.20
C GLY A 442 -4.89 -6.35 -4.17
N VAL A 443 -4.67 -6.60 -5.48
CA VAL A 443 -5.74 -6.67 -6.49
C VAL A 443 -5.62 -7.95 -7.32
N VAL A 444 -6.74 -8.62 -7.59
CA VAL A 444 -6.79 -9.76 -8.50
C VAL A 444 -7.94 -9.57 -9.49
N TRP A 445 -7.66 -9.69 -10.79
CA TRP A 445 -8.68 -9.66 -11.84
C TRP A 445 -8.89 -11.06 -12.42
N VAL A 446 -10.15 -11.50 -12.50
CA VAL A 446 -10.56 -12.76 -13.12
C VAL A 446 -11.13 -12.46 -14.51
N ASN A 447 -10.52 -13.04 -15.55
CA ASN A 447 -10.89 -12.88 -16.97
C ASN A 447 -10.98 -11.40 -17.40
N ALA A 448 -10.15 -10.56 -16.81
CA ALA A 448 -9.97 -9.14 -17.12
C ALA A 448 -8.63 -8.68 -16.54
N THR A 449 -8.22 -7.44 -16.81
CA THR A 449 -7.00 -6.85 -16.25
C THR A 449 -7.13 -5.33 -16.24
N ASN A 450 -6.34 -4.64 -15.42
CA ASN A 450 -6.29 -3.17 -15.37
C ASN A 450 -7.66 -2.50 -15.20
N LEU A 451 -8.58 -3.14 -14.48
CA LEU A 451 -9.86 -2.53 -14.13
C LEU A 451 -9.68 -1.65 -12.90
N PHE A 452 -10.12 -0.39 -13.03
CA PHE A 452 -10.07 0.61 -11.97
C PHE A 452 -11.43 1.27 -11.80
N ASP A 453 -11.82 1.52 -10.55
CA ASP A 453 -12.92 2.42 -10.22
C ASP A 453 -12.61 3.11 -8.90
N ALA A 454 -13.10 4.34 -8.72
CA ALA A 454 -12.90 5.09 -7.49
C ALA A 454 -13.48 4.39 -6.24
N ALA A 455 -14.42 3.46 -6.41
CA ALA A 455 -15.00 2.66 -5.32
C ALA A 455 -14.21 1.40 -4.95
N ALA A 456 -13.31 0.96 -5.82
CA ALA A 456 -12.56 -0.28 -5.67
C ALA A 456 -11.16 0.05 -5.10
N PRO A 457 -10.84 -0.36 -3.87
CA PRO A 457 -9.54 -0.05 -3.29
C PRO A 457 -8.42 -0.77 -4.04
N PHE A 458 -7.32 -0.06 -4.27
CA PHE A 458 -6.10 -0.54 -4.90
C PHE A 458 -4.92 -0.31 -3.97
N GLY A 459 -3.99 -1.26 -3.89
CA GLY A 459 -2.68 -1.01 -3.30
C GLY A 459 -1.92 -2.29 -2.96
N GLY A 460 -0.64 -2.14 -2.62
CA GLY A 460 0.29 -3.27 -2.47
C GLY A 460 0.30 -4.00 -1.12
N VAL A 461 0.92 -5.18 -1.14
CA VAL A 461 1.51 -5.86 0.02
C VAL A 461 3.00 -6.15 -0.25
N ARG A 462 3.74 -6.60 0.77
CA ARG A 462 5.21 -6.85 0.68
C ARG A 462 5.95 -5.58 0.23
N GLU A 463 6.89 -5.70 -0.70
CA GLU A 463 7.68 -4.57 -1.18
C GLU A 463 6.97 -3.70 -2.24
N SER A 464 5.70 -4.02 -2.56
CA SER A 464 4.82 -3.13 -3.31
C SER A 464 4.21 -2.03 -2.44
N GLY A 465 4.54 -2.00 -1.15
CA GLY A 465 4.17 -0.94 -0.21
C GLY A 465 2.97 -1.30 0.64
N PHE A 466 2.29 -0.27 1.16
CA PHE A 466 1.18 -0.41 2.10
C PHE A 466 0.26 0.82 2.11
N GLY A 467 -0.98 0.57 2.53
CA GLY A 467 -2.11 1.49 2.36
C GLY A 467 -2.97 1.08 1.17
N ARG A 468 -4.10 1.77 1.00
CA ARG A 468 -4.98 1.58 -0.15
C ARG A 468 -5.46 2.92 -0.64
N GLU A 469 -5.70 3.02 -1.93
CA GLU A 469 -6.30 4.17 -2.61
C GLU A 469 -7.64 3.77 -3.20
N GLY A 470 -8.66 4.64 -3.10
CA GLY A 470 -10.03 4.32 -3.52
C GLY A 470 -10.88 3.60 -2.45
N GLY A 471 -12.19 3.62 -2.66
CA GLY A 471 -13.19 3.04 -1.75
C GLY A 471 -13.25 3.71 -0.37
N TRP A 472 -13.97 3.10 0.57
CA TRP A 472 -13.98 3.55 1.97
C TRP A 472 -12.68 3.19 2.68
N GLU A 473 -12.04 2.12 2.21
CA GLU A 473 -10.78 1.60 2.70
C GLU A 473 -9.67 2.65 2.60
N GLY A 474 -9.56 3.35 1.46
CA GLY A 474 -8.55 4.38 1.27
C GLY A 474 -8.76 5.66 2.11
N LEU A 475 -10.00 5.95 2.52
CA LEU A 475 -10.31 7.15 3.33
C LEU A 475 -9.71 7.07 4.74
N ARG A 476 -9.55 5.85 5.28
CA ARG A 476 -8.94 5.65 6.61
C ARG A 476 -7.50 6.17 6.65
N ALA A 477 -6.78 6.09 5.54
CA ALA A 477 -5.40 6.58 5.45
C ALA A 477 -5.28 8.12 5.49
N TYR A 478 -6.41 8.84 5.40
CA TYR A 478 -6.51 10.30 5.40
C TYR A 478 -7.23 10.86 6.64
N THR A 479 -7.48 10.03 7.65
CA THR A 479 -8.14 10.42 8.88
C THR A 479 -7.40 9.90 10.10
N ARG A 480 -7.69 10.52 11.25
CA ARG A 480 -7.27 10.03 12.57
C ARG A 480 -8.46 10.04 13.53
N PRO A 481 -8.40 9.27 14.63
CA PRO A 481 -9.41 9.35 15.68
C PRO A 481 -9.54 10.77 16.24
N LYS A 482 -10.76 11.16 16.63
CA LYS A 482 -11.02 12.37 17.41
C LYS A 482 -10.38 12.30 18.80
N GLY A 483 -10.06 13.46 19.36
CA GLY A 483 -9.55 13.60 20.72
C GLY A 483 -8.03 13.77 20.80
N LYS A 484 -7.55 14.10 22.01
CA LYS A 484 -6.15 14.34 22.31
C LYS A 484 -5.54 13.10 22.97
N ARG A 485 -4.42 12.61 22.43
CA ARG A 485 -3.58 11.60 23.08
C ARG A 485 -2.74 12.25 24.17
N LYS A 486 -2.36 11.47 25.19
CA LYS A 486 -1.46 11.92 26.27
C LYS A 486 -0.03 11.49 25.95
N PRO A 487 1.01 12.27 26.32
CA PRO A 487 2.38 11.81 26.23
C PRO A 487 2.59 10.51 27.02
N LEU A 488 3.41 9.62 26.46
CA LEU A 488 3.82 8.38 27.10
C LEU A 488 4.65 8.68 28.36
N LYS A 489 4.51 7.84 29.39
CA LYS A 489 5.32 7.91 30.60
C LYS A 489 6.17 6.64 30.69
N PRO A 490 7.51 6.74 30.64
CA PRO A 490 8.37 5.58 30.80
C PRO A 490 8.09 4.86 32.11
N LEU A 491 8.02 3.53 32.06
CA LEU A 491 7.89 2.68 33.23
C LEU A 491 9.16 1.86 33.41
N LEU A 492 9.79 2.03 34.57
CA LEU A 492 10.98 1.28 34.93
C LEU A 492 10.60 0.02 35.73
N PRO A 493 11.35 -1.08 35.58
CA PRO A 493 11.20 -2.23 36.45
C PRO A 493 11.41 -1.87 37.92
N MET A 494 10.65 -2.52 38.81
CA MET A 494 10.89 -2.43 40.25
C MET A 494 12.25 -3.06 40.60
N THR A 495 12.98 -2.42 41.51
CA THR A 495 14.26 -2.91 42.03
C THR A 495 14.13 -3.39 43.46
N GLY A 496 14.99 -4.32 43.88
CA GLY A 496 14.98 -4.87 45.21
C GLY A 496 16.28 -5.59 45.55
N ALA A 497 16.54 -5.73 46.84
CA ALA A 497 17.63 -6.55 47.39
C ALA A 497 17.10 -7.82 48.10
N GLY A 498 15.81 -8.11 47.91
CA GLY A 498 15.12 -9.20 48.59
C GLY A 498 15.68 -10.57 48.22
N ARG A 499 15.83 -11.44 49.22
CA ARG A 499 16.05 -12.88 49.00
C ARG A 499 14.72 -13.53 48.57
N PRO A 500 14.74 -14.68 47.86
CA PRO A 500 13.53 -15.44 47.58
C PRO A 500 12.72 -15.68 48.86
N ALA A 501 11.40 -15.48 48.84
CA ALA A 501 10.54 -15.77 49.99
C ALA A 501 10.51 -17.29 50.31
N GLU A 502 10.82 -18.14 49.33
CA GLU A 502 10.90 -19.60 49.41
C GLU A 502 12.16 -20.09 48.67
N ALA A 503 12.70 -21.27 49.02
CA ALA A 503 13.94 -21.82 48.45
C ALA A 503 13.83 -22.37 47.00
N LEU A 504 12.70 -22.15 46.32
CA LEU A 504 12.37 -22.78 45.05
C LEU A 504 12.78 -21.94 43.82
N ASP A 505 13.19 -22.63 42.75
CA ASP A 505 13.43 -22.02 41.44
C ASP A 505 12.11 -21.57 40.82
N ARG A 506 11.94 -20.25 40.67
CA ARG A 506 10.79 -19.59 40.04
C ARG A 506 11.20 -18.86 38.76
N THR A 507 12.05 -19.50 37.95
CA THR A 507 12.51 -18.94 36.68
C THR A 507 11.54 -19.27 35.56
N ALA A 508 10.79 -18.26 35.12
CA ALA A 508 9.93 -18.36 33.96
C ALA A 508 10.77 -18.45 32.66
N LYS A 509 10.21 -19.19 31.69
CA LYS A 509 10.77 -19.44 30.37
C LYS A 509 10.15 -18.50 29.33
N LEU A 510 10.44 -18.72 28.05
CA LEU A 510 9.70 -18.16 26.91
C LEU A 510 8.61 -19.15 26.47
N TYR A 511 7.69 -18.73 25.61
CA TYR A 511 6.69 -19.61 24.97
C TYR A 511 6.82 -19.54 23.45
N VAL A 512 7.31 -20.61 22.83
CA VAL A 512 7.63 -20.65 21.40
C VAL A 512 7.18 -21.98 20.81
N GLY A 513 6.37 -21.93 19.74
CA GLY A 513 5.95 -23.14 19.03
C GLY A 513 5.08 -24.08 19.87
N GLY A 514 4.23 -23.54 20.75
CA GLY A 514 3.31 -24.35 21.57
C GLY A 514 3.97 -25.02 22.78
N LYS A 515 5.16 -24.56 23.20
CA LYS A 515 5.85 -25.09 24.37
C LYS A 515 6.70 -24.03 25.05
N GLN A 516 7.03 -24.27 26.32
CA GLN A 516 8.01 -23.45 27.01
C GLN A 516 9.43 -23.71 26.51
N ALA A 517 10.20 -22.65 26.26
CA ALA A 517 11.56 -22.71 25.76
C ALA A 517 12.51 -21.87 26.63
N ARG A 518 13.72 -22.39 26.89
CA ARG A 518 14.76 -21.60 27.59
C ARG A 518 15.19 -20.44 26.68
N PRO A 519 15.48 -19.25 27.22
CA PRO A 519 16.09 -18.19 26.43
C PRO A 519 17.44 -18.66 25.91
N ASP A 520 17.71 -18.46 24.63
CA ASP A 520 18.97 -18.87 23.98
C ASP A 520 20.19 -18.21 24.64
N SER A 521 20.02 -16.98 25.15
CA SER A 521 21.05 -16.26 25.90
C SER A 521 21.48 -16.95 27.20
N GLY A 522 20.64 -17.84 27.74
CA GLY A 522 20.82 -18.43 29.07
C GLY A 522 20.56 -17.48 30.24
N TYR A 523 20.30 -16.20 29.98
CA TYR A 523 20.09 -15.19 31.02
C TYR A 523 18.62 -15.05 31.43
N SER A 524 18.42 -14.70 32.69
CA SER A 524 17.13 -14.30 33.24
C SER A 524 17.32 -13.11 34.17
N ARG A 525 16.34 -12.22 34.24
CA ARG A 525 16.33 -11.08 35.17
C ARG A 525 15.42 -11.33 36.36
N ALA A 526 15.82 -10.85 37.52
CA ALA A 526 14.98 -10.84 38.72
C ALA A 526 13.80 -9.86 38.56
N VAL A 527 12.61 -10.27 38.96
CA VAL A 527 11.40 -9.45 38.95
C VAL A 527 10.99 -9.17 40.40
N HIS A 528 10.92 -7.90 40.76
CA HIS A 528 10.59 -7.46 42.11
C HIS A 528 9.19 -6.84 42.19
N GLY A 529 8.58 -6.91 43.36
CA GLY A 529 7.39 -6.13 43.70
C GLY A 529 7.75 -4.75 44.24
N LYS A 530 6.74 -3.90 44.45
CA LYS A 530 6.92 -2.53 44.96
C LYS A 530 7.65 -2.42 46.32
N SER A 531 7.57 -3.45 47.16
CA SER A 531 8.29 -3.52 48.43
C SER A 531 9.76 -3.95 48.31
N GLY A 532 10.24 -4.23 47.08
CA GLY A 532 11.56 -4.80 46.83
C GLY A 532 11.65 -6.32 47.04
N ALA A 533 10.51 -6.99 47.31
CA ALA A 533 10.44 -8.44 47.43
C ALA A 533 10.65 -9.12 46.07
N LEU A 534 11.43 -10.20 46.03
CA LEU A 534 11.66 -11.00 44.82
C LEU A 534 10.42 -11.86 44.51
N LEU A 535 9.81 -11.65 43.35
CA LEU A 535 8.61 -12.37 42.91
C LEU A 535 8.94 -13.60 42.04
N GLY A 536 10.08 -13.57 41.35
CA GLY A 536 10.55 -14.62 40.45
C GLY A 536 11.62 -14.11 39.49
N HIS A 537 11.94 -14.91 38.46
CA HIS A 537 12.81 -14.50 37.37
C HIS A 537 12.09 -14.66 36.02
N ALA A 538 12.45 -13.83 35.04
CA ALA A 538 11.96 -13.95 33.66
C ALA A 538 13.15 -14.05 32.69
N GLY A 539 13.05 -14.95 31.72
CA GLY A 539 14.07 -15.13 30.69
C GLY A 539 14.33 -13.85 29.89
N LEU A 540 15.56 -13.65 29.43
CA LEU A 540 15.93 -12.56 28.54
C LEU A 540 16.06 -13.07 27.10
N GLY A 541 15.00 -12.87 26.32
CA GLY A 541 14.95 -13.24 24.91
C GLY A 541 16.01 -12.51 24.09
N SER A 542 16.63 -13.24 23.17
CA SER A 542 17.65 -12.74 22.25
C SER A 542 17.14 -12.68 20.81
N ARG A 543 17.99 -12.23 19.89
CA ARG A 543 17.74 -12.34 18.46
C ARG A 543 17.51 -13.78 17.98
N LYS A 544 18.13 -14.78 18.63
CA LYS A 544 17.89 -16.20 18.29
C LYS A 544 16.50 -16.65 18.72
N ASP A 545 16.01 -16.16 19.84
CA ASP A 545 14.64 -16.46 20.29
C ASP A 545 13.59 -15.82 19.36
N VAL A 546 13.83 -14.59 18.88
CA VAL A 546 13.00 -13.98 17.82
C VAL A 546 12.96 -14.85 16.57
N ARG A 547 14.13 -15.29 16.08
CA ARG A 547 14.22 -16.16 14.91
C ARG A 547 13.41 -17.46 15.10
N ASN A 548 13.60 -18.13 16.23
CA ASN A 548 12.90 -19.39 16.54
C ASN A 548 11.37 -19.16 16.61
N ALA A 549 10.92 -18.03 17.16
CA ALA A 549 9.51 -17.67 17.20
C ALA A 549 8.93 -17.38 15.81
N VAL A 550 9.69 -16.71 14.94
CA VAL A 550 9.26 -16.49 13.54
C VAL A 550 9.24 -17.80 12.75
N GLU A 551 10.22 -18.69 12.94
CA GLU A 551 10.21 -20.04 12.35
C GLU A 551 8.97 -20.84 12.79
N ALA A 552 8.61 -20.78 14.08
CA ALA A 552 7.40 -21.40 14.59
C ALA A 552 6.11 -20.77 14.00
N ALA A 553 6.05 -19.44 13.91
CA ALA A 553 4.93 -18.72 13.29
C ALA A 553 4.78 -19.04 11.80
N GLN A 554 5.89 -19.30 11.10
CA GLN A 554 5.90 -19.73 9.71
C GLN A 554 5.40 -21.18 9.58
N ALA A 555 5.83 -22.09 10.46
CA ALA A 555 5.31 -23.46 10.50
C ALA A 555 3.79 -23.50 10.77
N ALA A 556 3.26 -22.49 11.47
CA ALA A 556 1.84 -22.29 11.74
C ALA A 556 1.07 -21.53 10.64
N ALA A 557 1.59 -21.41 9.42
CA ALA A 557 0.93 -20.69 8.31
C ALA A 557 -0.48 -21.22 7.99
N GLY A 558 -0.80 -22.47 8.33
CA GLY A 558 -2.14 -23.04 8.23
C GLY A 558 -3.23 -22.26 8.98
N TRP A 559 -2.86 -21.54 10.06
CA TRP A 559 -3.80 -20.73 10.85
C TRP A 559 -4.51 -19.66 10.03
N GLY A 560 -3.79 -19.00 9.10
CA GLY A 560 -4.37 -17.96 8.24
C GLY A 560 -5.43 -18.49 7.26
N ARG A 561 -5.53 -19.81 7.07
CA ARG A 561 -6.50 -20.48 6.20
C ARG A 561 -7.64 -21.16 6.97
N THR A 562 -7.67 -21.02 8.29
CA THR A 562 -8.76 -21.56 9.11
C THR A 562 -10.05 -20.76 8.91
N THR A 563 -11.18 -21.33 9.30
CA THR A 563 -12.45 -20.60 9.32
C THR A 563 -12.47 -19.59 10.47
N GLY A 564 -13.20 -18.48 10.32
CA GLY A 564 -13.41 -17.55 11.43
C GLY A 564 -14.03 -18.23 12.66
N HIS A 565 -14.93 -19.20 12.44
CA HIS A 565 -15.57 -19.98 13.49
C HIS A 565 -14.56 -20.76 14.35
N LEU A 566 -13.58 -21.45 13.74
CA LEU A 566 -12.54 -22.16 14.49
C LEU A 566 -11.75 -21.18 15.37
N ARG A 567 -11.36 -20.03 14.80
CA ARG A 567 -10.61 -19.01 15.55
C ARG A 567 -11.43 -18.42 16.69
N ALA A 568 -12.73 -18.24 16.48
CA ALA A 568 -13.67 -17.83 17.52
C ALA A 568 -13.69 -18.83 18.68
N GLN A 569 -13.81 -20.13 18.40
CA GLN A 569 -13.81 -21.18 19.44
C GLN A 569 -12.52 -21.14 20.28
N ILE A 570 -11.36 -21.07 19.64
CA ILE A 570 -10.07 -20.96 20.34
C ILE A 570 -10.05 -19.71 21.24
N LEU A 571 -10.48 -18.56 20.75
CA LEU A 571 -10.54 -17.33 21.54
C LEU A 571 -11.52 -17.41 22.71
N TYR A 572 -12.66 -18.08 22.54
CA TYR A 572 -13.60 -18.37 23.62
C TYR A 572 -12.95 -19.24 24.70
N TYR A 573 -12.23 -20.31 24.32
CA TYR A 573 -11.51 -21.14 25.28
C TYR A 573 -10.43 -20.37 26.03
N ILE A 574 -9.71 -19.45 25.38
CA ILE A 574 -8.75 -18.57 26.06
C ILE A 574 -9.46 -17.68 27.09
N ALA A 575 -10.62 -17.11 26.74
CA ALA A 575 -11.41 -16.29 27.65
C ALA A 575 -11.93 -17.09 28.86
N GLU A 576 -12.44 -18.30 28.63
CA GLU A 576 -12.94 -19.20 29.67
C GLU A 576 -11.83 -19.64 30.62
N ASN A 577 -10.69 -20.09 30.07
CA ASN A 577 -9.55 -20.55 30.87
C ASN A 577 -8.87 -19.40 31.63
N LEU A 578 -8.84 -18.18 31.07
CA LEU A 578 -8.41 -17.00 31.82
C LEU A 578 -9.41 -16.65 32.94
N SER A 579 -10.70 -16.78 32.68
CA SER A 579 -11.76 -16.54 33.68
C SER A 579 -11.64 -17.52 34.86
N ALA A 580 -11.36 -18.79 34.58
CA ALA A 580 -11.15 -19.81 35.61
C ALA A 580 -9.97 -19.50 36.55
N ARG A 581 -8.97 -18.73 36.07
CA ARG A 581 -7.79 -18.32 36.82
C ARG A 581 -7.79 -16.84 37.18
N ALA A 582 -8.93 -16.15 37.08
CA ALA A 582 -8.97 -14.68 37.16
C ALA A 582 -8.37 -14.10 38.45
N ALA A 583 -8.67 -14.70 39.61
CA ALA A 583 -8.15 -14.27 40.91
C ALA A 583 -6.61 -14.43 41.01
N GLU A 584 -6.05 -15.47 40.39
CA GLU A 584 -4.61 -15.72 40.36
C GLU A 584 -3.88 -14.64 39.57
N PHE A 585 -4.37 -14.32 38.36
CA PHE A 585 -3.81 -13.25 37.53
C PHE A 585 -3.94 -11.88 38.20
N ALA A 586 -5.08 -11.61 38.85
CA ALA A 586 -5.29 -10.35 39.57
C ALA A 586 -4.24 -10.16 40.68
N ALA A 587 -4.03 -11.20 41.51
CA ALA A 587 -3.03 -11.20 42.55
C ALA A 587 -1.61 -11.04 41.99
N ARG A 588 -1.29 -11.68 40.85
CA ARG A 588 0.00 -11.55 40.18
C ARG A 588 0.26 -10.11 39.72
N ILE A 589 -0.71 -9.49 39.07
CA ILE A 589 -0.61 -8.10 38.59
C ILE A 589 -0.42 -7.14 39.75
N ASP A 590 -1.22 -7.27 40.81
CA ASP A 590 -1.10 -6.39 41.98
C ASP A 590 0.23 -6.60 42.72
N ALA A 591 0.77 -7.82 42.77
CA ALA A 591 2.09 -8.09 43.34
C ALA A 591 3.23 -7.39 42.57
N MET A 592 3.18 -7.42 41.24
CA MET A 592 4.19 -6.77 40.39
C MET A 592 4.09 -5.24 40.41
N THR A 593 2.87 -4.72 40.30
CA THR A 593 2.62 -3.28 40.13
C THR A 593 2.47 -2.52 41.45
N GLY A 594 2.25 -3.23 42.56
CA GLY A 594 1.94 -2.65 43.87
C GLY A 594 0.59 -1.92 43.93
N GLY A 595 -0.33 -2.28 43.03
CA GLY A 595 -1.67 -1.70 42.88
C GLY A 595 -2.78 -2.50 43.57
N ARG A 596 -4.03 -2.10 43.30
CA ARG A 596 -5.28 -2.82 43.63
C ARG A 596 -6.21 -2.86 42.43
N ARG A 597 -5.62 -3.02 41.24
CA ARG A 597 -6.32 -2.91 39.95
C ARG A 597 -6.27 -4.22 39.16
N GLY A 598 -5.61 -5.25 39.68
CA GLY A 598 -5.48 -6.55 39.02
C GLY A 598 -6.83 -7.12 38.57
N GLU A 599 -7.84 -7.11 39.43
CA GLU A 599 -9.19 -7.61 39.08
C GLU A 599 -9.80 -6.85 37.89
N LYS A 600 -9.67 -5.52 37.87
CA LYS A 600 -10.18 -4.67 36.79
C LYS A 600 -9.45 -4.96 35.48
N GLU A 601 -8.14 -5.13 35.51
CA GLU A 601 -7.33 -5.44 34.34
C GLU A 601 -7.65 -6.83 33.78
N VAL A 602 -7.79 -7.84 34.64
CA VAL A 602 -8.17 -9.20 34.26
C VAL A 602 -9.57 -9.22 33.64
N ALA A 603 -10.55 -8.57 34.27
CA ALA A 603 -11.90 -8.47 33.74
C ALA A 603 -11.93 -7.80 32.35
N ALA A 604 -11.16 -6.72 32.16
CA ALA A 604 -11.01 -6.09 30.85
C ALA A 604 -10.35 -7.03 29.84
N SER A 605 -9.34 -7.81 30.24
CA SER A 605 -8.64 -8.76 29.37
C SER A 605 -9.56 -9.89 28.89
N ILE A 606 -10.35 -10.45 29.79
CA ILE A 606 -11.39 -11.44 29.48
C ILE A 606 -12.41 -10.85 28.50
N GLN A 607 -12.87 -9.62 28.76
CA GLN A 607 -13.80 -8.95 27.85
C GLN A 607 -13.19 -8.74 26.46
N ARG A 608 -11.89 -8.38 26.36
CA ARG A 608 -11.20 -8.24 25.06
C ARG A 608 -11.17 -9.57 24.30
N LEU A 609 -10.89 -10.69 24.98
CA LEU A 609 -10.90 -12.02 24.36
C LEU A 609 -12.29 -12.37 23.83
N PHE A 610 -13.34 -12.17 24.63
CA PHE A 610 -14.71 -12.40 24.18
C PHE A 610 -15.11 -11.52 23.00
N THR A 611 -14.74 -10.23 23.02
CA THR A 611 -15.03 -9.35 21.90
C THR A 611 -14.24 -9.77 20.65
N ALA A 612 -12.97 -10.18 20.78
CA ALA A 612 -12.17 -10.64 19.65
C ALA A 612 -12.70 -11.96 19.07
N ALA A 613 -13.13 -12.89 19.94
CA ALA A 613 -13.83 -14.11 19.55
C ALA A 613 -15.09 -13.79 18.74
N ALA A 614 -15.87 -12.80 19.19
CA ALA A 614 -17.07 -12.35 18.49
C ALA A 614 -16.77 -11.80 17.09
N TRP A 615 -15.64 -11.11 16.90
CA TRP A 615 -15.23 -10.55 15.61
C TRP A 615 -14.60 -11.55 14.65
N ALA A 616 -14.08 -12.68 15.13
CA ALA A 616 -13.26 -13.60 14.33
C ALA A 616 -13.94 -14.11 13.04
N ASP A 617 -15.28 -14.13 13.00
CA ASP A 617 -16.12 -14.51 11.87
C ASP A 617 -17.14 -13.43 11.45
N LYS A 618 -16.94 -12.16 11.86
CA LYS A 618 -17.87 -11.03 11.60
C LYS A 618 -17.20 -9.79 11.00
N VAL A 619 -15.92 -9.90 10.61
CA VAL A 619 -15.24 -8.85 9.86
C VAL A 619 -15.43 -9.13 8.38
N ASP A 620 -16.52 -8.59 7.83
CA ASP A 620 -16.92 -8.86 6.45
C ASP A 620 -16.07 -8.09 5.43
N GLY A 621 -15.88 -8.70 4.27
CA GLY A 621 -15.47 -8.00 3.06
C GLY A 621 -16.59 -7.09 2.54
N ARG A 622 -16.27 -6.25 1.55
CA ARG A 622 -17.23 -5.33 0.94
C ARG A 622 -17.38 -5.59 -0.55
N ILE A 623 -18.62 -5.61 -1.03
CA ILE A 623 -18.93 -5.64 -2.47
C ILE A 623 -19.06 -4.20 -2.96
N GLY A 624 -18.20 -3.81 -3.88
CA GLY A 624 -18.26 -2.54 -4.61
C GLY A 624 -18.98 -2.71 -5.94
N GLY A 625 -20.12 -2.06 -6.10
CA GLY A 625 -20.73 -1.86 -7.41
C GLY A 625 -19.87 -0.90 -8.23
N VAL A 626 -19.49 -1.31 -9.43
CA VAL A 626 -18.58 -0.59 -10.33
C VAL A 626 -19.29 -0.34 -11.66
N PRO A 627 -19.02 0.77 -12.37
CA PRO A 627 -19.68 1.10 -13.63
C PRO A 627 -19.10 0.31 -14.83
N ILE A 628 -18.57 -0.89 -14.57
CA ILE A 628 -17.93 -1.80 -15.54
C ILE A 628 -18.52 -3.18 -15.28
N ARG A 629 -18.63 -4.03 -16.31
CA ARG A 629 -19.14 -5.39 -16.17
C ARG A 629 -18.43 -6.14 -15.04
N GLY A 630 -19.18 -6.60 -14.05
CA GLY A 630 -18.67 -7.32 -12.88
C GLY A 630 -18.84 -6.57 -11.57
N VAL A 631 -18.20 -7.08 -10.53
CA VAL A 631 -18.17 -6.46 -9.19
C VAL A 631 -16.75 -6.52 -8.61
N ALA A 632 -16.42 -5.58 -7.74
CA ALA A 632 -15.15 -5.57 -7.00
C ALA A 632 -15.39 -6.01 -5.55
N LEU A 633 -14.86 -7.17 -5.16
CA LEU A 633 -14.94 -7.75 -3.83
C LEU A 633 -13.72 -7.33 -3.02
N ALA A 634 -13.84 -6.31 -2.16
CA ALA A 634 -12.80 -5.87 -1.24
C ALA A 634 -12.78 -6.79 0.00
N MET A 635 -12.12 -7.94 -0.14
CA MET A 635 -11.98 -8.97 0.89
C MET A 635 -11.00 -8.56 1.99
N LYS A 636 -11.20 -9.09 3.20
CA LYS A 636 -10.29 -8.92 4.34
C LYS A 636 -9.46 -10.20 4.48
N GLU A 637 -8.14 -10.05 4.44
CA GLU A 637 -7.19 -11.15 4.59
C GLU A 637 -6.26 -10.90 5.78
N PRO A 638 -5.68 -11.94 6.39
CA PRO A 638 -4.66 -11.75 7.41
C PRO A 638 -3.44 -11.02 6.83
N VAL A 639 -2.79 -10.19 7.64
CA VAL A 639 -1.48 -9.60 7.31
C VAL A 639 -0.40 -10.68 7.21
N GLY A 640 -0.41 -11.65 8.13
CA GLY A 640 0.54 -12.75 8.16
C GLY A 640 1.15 -12.96 9.55
N ILE A 641 2.44 -12.67 9.70
CA ILE A 641 3.18 -12.71 10.96
C ILE A 641 3.30 -11.28 11.50
N ILE A 642 2.76 -11.07 12.71
CA ILE A 642 2.83 -9.78 13.41
C ILE A 642 3.78 -9.91 14.59
N GLY A 643 4.88 -9.16 14.56
CA GLY A 643 5.73 -8.92 15.73
C GLY A 643 5.16 -7.78 16.56
N ALA A 644 5.09 -7.90 17.89
CA ALA A 644 4.59 -6.81 18.71
C ALA A 644 5.34 -6.63 20.02
N LEU A 645 5.57 -5.38 20.41
CA LEU A 645 6.01 -5.00 21.75
C LEU A 645 4.80 -4.54 22.55
N CYS A 646 4.43 -5.30 23.57
CA CYS A 646 3.24 -5.07 24.37
C CYS A 646 3.44 -3.90 25.34
N ALA A 647 2.32 -3.35 25.82
CA ALA A 647 2.36 -2.24 26.78
C ALA A 647 2.94 -2.64 28.12
N ASP A 648 3.74 -1.75 28.68
CA ASP A 648 4.38 -1.97 29.96
C ASP A 648 3.41 -1.69 31.12
N GLU A 649 2.51 -0.70 30.96
CA GLU A 649 1.57 -0.23 31.98
C GLU A 649 0.36 -1.16 32.23
N ALA A 650 0.13 -2.11 31.33
CA ALA A 650 -1.01 -3.04 31.35
C ALA A 650 -0.50 -4.46 31.06
N PRO A 651 0.16 -5.12 32.05
CA PRO A 651 0.97 -6.31 31.82
C PRO A 651 0.22 -7.49 31.19
N LEU A 652 -1.07 -7.64 31.50
CA LEU A 652 -1.94 -8.65 30.90
C LEU A 652 -2.81 -8.03 29.81
N LEU A 653 -3.50 -6.93 30.10
CA LEU A 653 -4.47 -6.33 29.18
C LEU A 653 -3.81 -5.84 27.90
N GLY A 654 -2.61 -5.27 27.96
CA GLY A 654 -1.84 -4.84 26.79
C GLY A 654 -1.45 -6.03 25.90
N LEU A 655 -0.99 -7.12 26.49
CA LEU A 655 -0.67 -8.36 25.76
C LEU A 655 -1.90 -8.94 25.09
N VAL A 656 -3.00 -9.09 25.83
CA VAL A 656 -4.25 -9.66 25.33
C VAL A 656 -4.89 -8.77 24.26
N SER A 657 -4.88 -7.45 24.44
CA SER A 657 -5.46 -6.50 23.46
C SER A 657 -4.71 -6.47 22.14
N VAL A 658 -3.42 -6.81 22.14
CA VAL A 658 -2.63 -6.98 20.91
C VAL A 658 -2.87 -8.37 20.30
N MET A 659 -2.76 -9.42 21.12
CA MET A 659 -2.84 -10.81 20.68
C MET A 659 -4.20 -11.17 20.09
N ALA A 660 -5.27 -10.91 20.83
CA ALA A 660 -6.59 -11.45 20.56
C ALA A 660 -7.16 -11.00 19.19
N PRO A 661 -7.20 -9.69 18.86
CA PRO A 661 -7.70 -9.27 17.54
C PRO A 661 -6.78 -9.73 16.39
N ALA A 662 -5.45 -9.80 16.62
CA ALA A 662 -4.53 -10.29 15.61
C ALA A 662 -4.81 -11.75 15.23
N ILE A 663 -4.90 -12.65 16.23
CA ILE A 663 -5.19 -14.07 15.94
C ILE A 663 -6.64 -14.29 15.50
N ALA A 664 -7.59 -13.45 15.92
CA ALA A 664 -8.98 -13.48 15.43
C ALA A 664 -9.05 -13.29 13.91
N MET A 665 -8.19 -12.44 13.36
CA MET A 665 -8.08 -12.18 11.92
C MET A 665 -7.16 -13.17 11.18
N GLY A 666 -6.72 -14.26 11.84
CA GLY A 666 -5.92 -15.31 11.20
C GLY A 666 -4.41 -15.06 11.18
N ASN A 667 -3.92 -14.04 11.90
CA ASN A 667 -2.48 -13.78 12.00
C ASN A 667 -1.81 -14.73 13.01
N ARG A 668 -0.50 -14.93 12.84
CA ARG A 668 0.37 -15.52 13.86
C ARG A 668 1.18 -14.42 14.51
N VAL A 669 1.43 -14.50 15.81
CA VAL A 669 2.03 -13.41 16.58
C VAL A 669 3.31 -13.80 17.31
N VAL A 670 4.26 -12.86 17.34
CA VAL A 670 5.47 -12.91 18.17
C VAL A 670 5.45 -11.69 19.09
N LEU A 671 5.11 -11.92 20.37
CA LEU A 671 4.85 -10.87 21.34
C LEU A 671 6.03 -10.73 22.30
N ALA A 672 6.62 -9.54 22.41
CA ALA A 672 7.44 -9.16 23.54
C ALA A 672 6.51 -8.63 24.65
N ALA A 673 6.37 -9.40 25.73
CA ALA A 673 5.53 -9.04 26.87
C ALA A 673 6.10 -7.83 27.63
N SER A 674 5.27 -7.17 28.46
CA SER A 674 5.65 -6.05 29.34
C SER A 674 7.06 -6.21 29.90
N GLU A 675 7.95 -5.30 29.53
CA GLU A 675 9.34 -5.32 29.96
C GLU A 675 9.43 -5.26 31.47
N PRO A 676 8.78 -4.32 32.22
CA PRO A 676 8.90 -4.26 33.67
C PRO A 676 8.14 -5.37 34.39
N TYR A 677 7.02 -5.87 33.86
CA TYR A 677 6.10 -6.77 34.57
C TYR A 677 5.75 -8.06 33.78
N PRO A 678 6.74 -8.91 33.45
CA PRO A 678 6.56 -10.00 32.49
C PRO A 678 5.78 -11.21 33.05
N LEU A 679 5.65 -11.36 34.37
CA LEU A 679 5.20 -12.62 34.96
C LEU A 679 3.71 -12.92 34.71
N ALA A 680 2.87 -11.91 34.44
CA ALA A 680 1.49 -12.13 34.01
C ALA A 680 1.44 -12.83 32.64
N ALA A 681 2.32 -12.44 31.70
CA ALA A 681 2.43 -13.09 30.41
C ALA A 681 2.96 -14.53 30.54
N THR A 682 3.86 -14.79 31.48
CA THR A 682 4.39 -16.15 31.69
C THR A 682 3.36 -17.09 32.34
N ASP A 683 2.52 -16.57 33.24
CA ASP A 683 1.41 -17.33 33.80
C ASP A 683 0.35 -17.67 32.73
N PHE A 684 0.24 -16.82 31.70
CA PHE A 684 -0.65 -16.98 30.54
C PHE A 684 -0.26 -18.15 29.62
N TYR A 685 0.97 -18.67 29.70
CA TYR A 685 1.39 -19.82 28.88
C TYR A 685 0.51 -21.05 29.09
N GLN A 686 0.12 -21.31 30.35
CA GLN A 686 -0.77 -22.42 30.66
C GLN A 686 -2.19 -22.18 30.14
N VAL A 687 -2.65 -20.92 30.07
CA VAL A 687 -3.95 -20.60 29.46
C VAL A 687 -3.91 -20.96 27.98
N LEU A 688 -2.84 -20.59 27.26
CA LEU A 688 -2.68 -20.94 25.84
C LEU A 688 -2.66 -22.45 25.61
N ASP A 689 -1.94 -23.19 26.45
CA ASP A 689 -1.84 -24.66 26.38
C ASP A 689 -3.20 -25.34 26.64
N THR A 690 -3.92 -24.88 27.67
CA THR A 690 -5.24 -25.42 28.06
C THR A 690 -6.34 -25.06 27.06
N SER A 691 -6.13 -24.02 26.26
CA SER A 691 -7.08 -23.55 25.24
C SER A 691 -6.79 -24.11 23.84
N ASP A 692 -5.92 -25.11 23.74
CA ASP A 692 -5.56 -25.79 22.49
C ASP A 692 -5.08 -24.82 21.38
N VAL A 693 -4.38 -23.75 21.77
CA VAL A 693 -3.83 -22.80 20.79
C VAL A 693 -2.77 -23.51 19.95
N PRO A 694 -2.92 -23.60 18.62
CA PRO A 694 -1.96 -24.34 17.80
C PRO A 694 -0.54 -23.79 17.94
N GLY A 695 0.44 -24.69 18.02
CA GLY A 695 1.84 -24.33 18.20
C GLY A 695 2.32 -23.35 17.13
N GLY A 696 2.85 -22.21 17.55
CA GLY A 696 3.36 -21.15 16.66
C GLY A 696 2.35 -20.05 16.34
N VAL A 697 1.06 -20.21 16.65
CA VAL A 697 0.05 -19.14 16.47
C VAL A 697 0.29 -17.98 17.44
N VAL A 698 0.58 -18.30 18.70
CA VAL A 698 0.97 -17.33 19.73
C VAL A 698 2.35 -17.71 20.25
N ASN A 699 3.31 -16.79 20.12
CA ASN A 699 4.65 -16.92 20.69
C ASN A 699 4.91 -15.71 21.59
N ILE A 700 5.42 -15.93 22.80
CA ILE A 700 5.66 -14.89 23.80
C ILE A 700 7.12 -14.93 24.24
N LEU A 701 7.78 -13.80 24.05
CA LEU A 701 9.12 -13.50 24.52
C LEU A 701 9.04 -12.55 25.72
N THR A 702 9.98 -12.67 26.64
CA THR A 702 10.24 -11.70 27.71
C THR A 702 11.64 -11.16 27.54
N GLY A 703 11.90 -9.89 27.89
CA GLY A 703 13.23 -9.28 27.74
C GLY A 703 13.16 -7.78 27.57
N HIS A 704 14.30 -7.18 27.24
CA HIS A 704 14.39 -5.75 26.97
C HIS A 704 13.80 -5.42 25.60
N HIS A 705 12.84 -4.49 25.57
CA HIS A 705 12.21 -4.05 24.33
C HIS A 705 13.21 -3.38 23.40
N GLY A 706 14.21 -2.67 23.94
CA GLY A 706 15.30 -2.07 23.17
C GLY A 706 16.13 -3.07 22.36
N ASP A 707 16.23 -4.33 22.81
CA ASP A 707 16.97 -5.39 22.11
C ASP A 707 16.08 -6.13 21.09
N LEU A 708 14.81 -6.33 21.45
CA LEU A 708 13.85 -7.09 20.65
C LEU A 708 13.23 -6.28 19.51
N ALA A 709 12.95 -4.98 19.72
CA ALA A 709 12.31 -4.13 18.72
C ALA A 709 13.08 -4.04 17.40
N PRO A 710 14.38 -3.68 17.37
CA PRO A 710 15.14 -3.60 16.13
C PRO A 710 15.21 -4.95 15.42
N THR A 711 15.28 -6.05 16.19
CA THR A 711 15.35 -7.40 15.63
C THR A 711 14.05 -7.78 14.94
N LEU A 712 12.89 -7.55 15.57
CA LEU A 712 11.57 -7.80 14.96
C LEU A 712 11.34 -6.89 13.76
N ALA A 713 11.68 -5.61 13.89
CA ALA A 713 11.51 -4.62 12.85
C ALA A 713 12.39 -4.87 11.62
N ALA A 714 13.61 -5.40 11.76
CA ALA A 714 14.48 -5.76 10.64
C ALA A 714 14.23 -7.18 10.10
N HIS A 715 13.36 -7.98 10.73
CA HIS A 715 13.15 -9.37 10.30
C HIS A 715 12.40 -9.44 8.96
N LEU A 716 12.99 -10.05 7.94
CA LEU A 716 12.41 -10.06 6.58
C LEU A 716 11.17 -10.96 6.45
N ASN A 717 11.03 -11.97 7.33
CA ASN A 717 9.84 -12.84 7.39
C ASN A 717 8.81 -12.38 8.44
N VAL A 718 8.78 -11.08 8.76
CA VAL A 718 7.72 -10.47 9.58
C VAL A 718 6.99 -9.48 8.68
N ASP A 719 5.67 -9.57 8.66
CA ASP A 719 4.81 -8.81 7.73
C ASP A 719 4.34 -7.49 8.34
N SER A 720 4.29 -7.41 9.68
CA SER A 720 4.03 -6.17 10.40
C SER A 720 4.68 -6.13 11.79
N VAL A 721 5.04 -4.93 12.26
CA VAL A 721 5.51 -4.70 13.63
C VAL A 721 4.67 -3.65 14.35
N TRP A 722 4.16 -4.01 15.53
CA TRP A 722 3.43 -3.10 16.43
C TRP A 722 4.29 -2.75 17.64
N CYS A 723 4.33 -1.48 18.05
CA CYS A 723 5.12 -1.05 19.20
C CYS A 723 4.30 -0.22 20.18
N PHE A 724 4.09 -0.79 21.37
CA PHE A 724 3.40 -0.15 22.48
C PHE A 724 4.24 -0.07 23.75
N SER A 725 5.56 -0.23 23.66
CA SER A 725 6.45 -0.06 24.81
C SER A 725 6.27 1.31 25.45
N SER A 726 6.48 1.38 26.77
CA SER A 726 6.56 2.65 27.51
C SER A 726 7.86 3.44 27.23
N SER A 727 8.82 2.84 26.53
CA SER A 727 9.97 3.54 25.94
C SER A 727 9.64 3.91 24.49
N ASP A 728 9.99 5.12 24.07
CA ASP A 728 9.77 5.52 22.68
C ASP A 728 10.78 4.85 21.75
N LEU A 729 10.32 3.79 21.09
CA LEU A 729 11.09 3.01 20.10
C LEU A 729 10.57 3.25 18.68
N SER A 730 9.66 4.23 18.50
CA SER A 730 8.92 4.45 17.25
C SER A 730 9.86 4.63 16.06
N GLY A 731 10.81 5.57 16.16
CA GLY A 731 11.76 5.83 15.08
C GLY A 731 12.71 4.67 14.77
N ALA A 732 13.10 3.87 15.78
CA ALA A 732 13.96 2.70 15.56
C ALA A 732 13.22 1.59 14.82
N VAL A 733 11.97 1.30 15.22
CA VAL A 733 11.11 0.31 14.57
C VAL A 733 10.81 0.71 13.13
N GLU A 734 10.39 1.95 12.92
CA GLU A 734 10.01 2.44 11.60
C GLU A 734 11.18 2.48 10.62
N ARG A 735 12.38 2.85 11.08
CA ARG A 735 13.58 2.85 10.26
C ARG A 735 13.98 1.43 9.85
N ALA A 736 14.01 0.50 10.80
CA ALA A 736 14.37 -0.90 10.53
C ALA A 736 13.33 -1.64 9.66
N ALA A 737 12.07 -1.17 9.66
CA ALA A 737 11.01 -1.73 8.81
C ALA A 737 11.18 -1.42 7.31
N ALA A 738 12.03 -0.46 6.94
CA ALA A 738 12.24 -0.09 5.53
C ALA A 738 12.77 -1.24 4.67
N ASP A 739 13.49 -2.20 5.24
CA ASP A 739 14.17 -3.29 4.49
C ASP A 739 13.25 -4.23 3.71
N ASN A 740 12.03 -4.49 4.17
CA ASN A 740 11.02 -5.22 3.39
C ASN A 740 9.70 -4.44 3.31
N LEU A 741 9.73 -3.17 3.73
CA LEU A 741 8.58 -2.26 3.80
C LEU A 741 7.38 -2.84 4.57
N LYS A 742 7.63 -3.70 5.57
CA LYS A 742 6.58 -4.21 6.45
C LYS A 742 5.80 -3.07 7.09
N ARG A 743 4.51 -3.32 7.33
CA ARG A 743 3.65 -2.34 7.99
C ARG A 743 4.10 -2.09 9.43
N THR A 744 4.06 -0.84 9.86
CA THR A 744 4.38 -0.46 11.23
C THR A 744 3.22 0.25 11.90
N TRP A 745 2.90 -0.15 13.13
CA TRP A 745 1.99 0.59 13.99
C TRP A 745 2.69 0.91 15.31
N VAL A 746 3.19 2.14 15.42
CA VAL A 746 3.93 2.62 16.59
C VAL A 746 3.08 3.61 17.38
N ASN A 747 3.49 3.88 18.62
CA ASN A 747 2.75 4.75 19.52
C ASN A 747 3.16 6.23 19.42
N ASP A 748 4.24 6.57 18.69
CA ASP A 748 4.77 7.93 18.50
C ASP A 748 5.08 8.64 19.82
N GLY A 749 5.52 7.89 20.84
CA GLY A 749 5.75 8.45 22.18
C GLY A 749 4.46 8.92 22.87
N MET A 750 3.29 8.44 22.44
CA MET A 750 1.98 8.80 23.00
C MET A 750 1.28 7.59 23.61
N ALA A 751 0.71 7.77 24.80
CA ALA A 751 -0.01 6.73 25.53
C ALA A 751 -1.30 6.30 24.83
N THR A 752 -1.69 5.05 25.08
CA THR A 752 -2.94 4.44 24.62
C THR A 752 -3.86 4.20 25.81
N ASP A 753 -5.16 4.43 25.64
CA ASP A 753 -6.14 3.99 26.64
C ASP A 753 -6.50 2.53 26.43
N TRP A 754 -5.83 1.64 27.15
CA TRP A 754 -6.06 0.18 27.08
C TRP A 754 -7.46 -0.24 27.53
N TYR A 755 -8.19 0.61 28.26
CA TYR A 755 -9.54 0.30 28.73
C TYR A 755 -10.62 0.69 27.71
N ALA A 756 -10.29 1.43 26.65
CA ALA A 756 -11.19 1.71 25.55
C ALA A 756 -11.65 0.41 24.84
N THR A 757 -12.95 0.26 24.61
CA THR A 757 -13.55 -0.99 24.12
C THR A 757 -13.56 -1.14 22.61
N ASP A 758 -13.31 -0.07 21.86
CA ASP A 758 -13.28 -0.11 20.40
C ASP A 758 -12.03 -0.85 19.90
N MET A 759 -12.26 -1.89 19.09
CA MET A 759 -11.21 -2.71 18.47
C MET A 759 -11.08 -2.48 16.97
N THR A 760 -11.85 -1.54 16.41
CA THR A 760 -11.90 -1.28 14.96
C THR A 760 -10.50 -1.03 14.38
N ARG A 761 -9.65 -0.28 15.10
CA ARG A 761 -8.27 -0.04 14.69
C ARG A 761 -7.42 -1.31 14.73
N PHE A 762 -7.50 -2.12 15.79
CA PHE A 762 -6.75 -3.38 15.88
C PHE A 762 -7.12 -4.35 14.75
N LEU A 763 -8.40 -4.46 14.41
CA LEU A 763 -8.89 -5.29 13.31
C LEU A 763 -8.38 -4.77 11.95
N ALA A 764 -8.39 -3.45 11.74
CA ALA A 764 -7.83 -2.84 10.53
C ALA A 764 -6.31 -3.04 10.41
N GLU A 765 -5.59 -2.94 11.53
CA GLU A 765 -4.14 -3.17 11.55
C GLU A 765 -3.77 -4.65 11.39
N ALA A 766 -4.70 -5.55 11.72
CA ALA A 766 -4.54 -7.00 11.59
C ALA A 766 -5.03 -7.57 10.25
N THR A 767 -5.50 -6.73 9.32
CA THR A 767 -6.02 -7.16 8.02
C THR A 767 -5.38 -6.42 6.86
N GLU A 768 -5.22 -7.11 5.74
CA GLU A 768 -5.02 -6.55 4.42
C GLU A 768 -6.36 -6.49 3.67
N VAL A 769 -6.44 -5.59 2.69
CA VAL A 769 -7.57 -5.57 1.75
C VAL A 769 -7.09 -6.14 0.42
N LYS A 770 -7.73 -7.23 -0.02
CA LYS A 770 -7.56 -7.76 -1.37
C LYS A 770 -8.82 -7.51 -2.19
N THR A 771 -8.69 -6.76 -3.27
CA THR A 771 -9.80 -6.46 -4.18
C THR A 771 -9.84 -7.47 -5.31
N ILE A 772 -10.89 -8.29 -5.36
CA ILE A 772 -11.09 -9.31 -6.38
C ILE A 772 -12.16 -8.83 -7.35
N TRP A 773 -11.81 -8.70 -8.63
CA TRP A 773 -12.77 -8.39 -9.68
C TRP A 773 -13.25 -9.68 -10.31
N VAL A 774 -14.56 -9.90 -10.27
CA VAL A 774 -15.20 -11.09 -10.83
C VAL A 774 -16.29 -10.72 -11.83
N PRO A 775 -16.50 -11.53 -12.89
CA PRO A 775 -17.68 -11.42 -13.72
C PRO A 775 -18.95 -11.54 -12.88
N TYR A 776 -19.92 -10.67 -13.15
CA TYR A 776 -21.24 -10.68 -12.54
C TYR A 776 -22.23 -10.16 -13.57
N GLY A 777 -23.31 -10.91 -13.79
CA GLY A 777 -24.38 -10.51 -14.72
C GLY A 777 -25.34 -9.55 -14.02
N GLU A 778 -25.66 -8.45 -14.69
CA GLU A 778 -26.83 -7.61 -14.35
C GLU A 778 -28.06 -8.06 -15.15
#